data_AF-A0A956SGJ6-F1
#
_entry.id   AF-A0A956SGJ6-F1
#
_cell.length_a   1.000
_cell.length_b   1.000
_cell.length_c   1.000
_cell.angle_alpha   90.00
_cell.angle_beta   90.00
_cell.angle_gamma   90.00
#
_symmetry.space_group_name_H-M   'P 1'
#
loop_
_entity.id
_entity.type
_entity.pdbx_description
1 polymer ?
#
loop_
_entity_poly.entity_id
_entity_poly.type
_entity_poly.pdbx_seq_one_letter_code
_entity_poly.pdbx_strand_id
1 'polypeptide(L)'
;MRSATLTAAFLLVPVCAMAGPNARSIATAFDSEAPMIIEAPSLDGLVQARENTPLDFIDAWTEGAEYLRYMQADVTDDNAGNGTDGVDESPDDPDDGGWDWSTTTFSHSTGASPTNIYGACALGLYYARENAGSPPAEWAIAMTDAADAMVANPSIRSSSDMIYLLRFADVASDMTYADAARTKYDGRITTYGSATALAEYIRDARAGQGYENGIIAWDVGTFAQIAAELDAKYPGNGYAADAVAIAEVLYQDSFADNPGYFDIVDDAGFDPTYTDKNYWWYNLGISGLIRAFQFSGAHTGEIPGLVDLLLDGQYSYGGVSFSYGANVDDWDWQSTAYAALALADVDLGLYETEISNMAYWLSATQDQTSGAWIYGSGTHYPEIGGENTAAMSFGNPSAVTLTGVNGDATGFCLSSVSTCVTVPFTLVRGAGDIEEARGVSVTIQISPELELCGSITQGDWLDGYSDQYFVTNNGGGNYTIDQAILGGTSCETGGGLLFEVPVQKASGVVADALGSIEIEEVLLRNCVNQPIAAEMGALVEIPINIEIPAALASLAASQVTSGNPTQATTNVDVSFTAPSESDVVAVHVYRAPYGLGDVTGSYPEYDDEAGSAAPTAPSWPPGDPWVWVADALSGPVVDNIADRGYWYYVAFVEDECGNVSPASNLTTGTLNYHLGDVTDGASAPGDNLVDTADMSKLGANYGIAIAHNATNNDLDVGPTSDFSVTGFPLTDNLINFEDLILFAINYGLVSLNDLPQDAADLTDPSALPSLTLEKPARSLNGTARARLVLDQPVDLVQGVHAVIEFDPSQVEIVGVRRGDLLGNEFFGTIDAEGAVSIDAAALGTGATIQGSGAYAVVEYRPLTPRAGIELGEVSLRDVRNRDLLKLDLSDTGRAPDFAIDETQSLGRVGVPETTQLLGARPNPFATTTDIHFQLAQEADVRLEIFDVAGRLVRTVFSGRVAAGEHAVTWDGRMDSGASAGSGIYLYRLQAGGKVWGQKLFVSR
;
A
#
# COMPACT_ATOMS: atom_id res chain seq x y z
N MET A 1 71.85 -45.17 2.66
CA MET A 1 72.79 -46.07 3.35
C MET A 1 71.99 -46.79 4.44
N ARG A 2 71.78 -48.10 4.27
CA ARG A 2 71.33 -49.13 5.24
C ARG A 2 70.04 -48.83 6.04
N SER A 3 68.91 -49.46 5.71
CA SER A 3 68.55 -50.90 5.87
C SER A 3 67.86 -51.17 7.21
N ALA A 4 66.56 -51.42 7.15
CA ALA A 4 65.87 -52.34 8.05
C ALA A 4 65.40 -53.53 7.21
N THR A 5 65.66 -54.73 7.72
CA THR A 5 65.36 -56.02 7.11
C THR A 5 64.35 -56.74 8.01
N LEU A 6 63.29 -57.29 7.39
CA LEU A 6 62.76 -58.66 7.59
C LEU A 6 62.21 -59.01 9.01
N THR A 7 61.12 -59.75 9.24
CA THR A 7 60.44 -60.78 8.43
C THR A 7 59.08 -61.17 9.05
N ALA A 8 58.18 -61.58 8.16
CA ALA A 8 56.97 -62.39 8.30
C ALA A 8 56.99 -63.62 9.23
N ALA A 9 55.78 -64.12 9.58
CA ALA A 9 55.29 -65.53 9.58
C ALA A 9 54.04 -65.64 10.49
N PHE A 10 52.98 -66.46 10.34
CA PHE A 10 52.62 -67.68 9.57
C PHE A 10 51.11 -67.98 9.95
N LEU A 11 50.17 -68.28 9.03
CA LEU A 11 49.67 -69.60 8.51
C LEU A 11 48.34 -70.18 9.09
N LEU A 12 47.51 -70.75 8.17
CA LEU A 12 46.53 -71.88 8.26
C LEU A 12 45.09 -71.56 8.75
N VAL A 13 43.95 -72.03 8.19
CA VAL A 13 43.59 -73.13 7.25
C VAL A 13 42.12 -72.96 6.74
N PRO A 14 41.72 -73.57 5.59
CA PRO A 14 40.41 -73.45 4.93
C PRO A 14 39.46 -74.66 5.15
N VAL A 15 38.22 -74.63 4.63
CA VAL A 15 37.48 -75.72 3.90
C VAL A 15 35.92 -75.72 4.05
N CYS A 16 35.23 -75.68 2.88
CA CYS A 16 33.98 -76.32 2.39
C CYS A 16 32.64 -76.32 3.16
N ALA A 17 31.51 -76.02 2.47
CA ALA A 17 30.66 -76.96 1.67
C ALA A 17 29.30 -76.29 1.29
N MET A 18 28.98 -76.07 0.01
CA MET A 18 28.17 -76.88 -0.95
C MET A 18 26.63 -76.68 -0.97
N ALA A 19 26.15 -76.42 -2.21
CA ALA A 19 24.83 -76.70 -2.84
C ALA A 19 23.63 -75.79 -2.47
N GLY A 20 22.82 -75.27 -3.40
CA GLY A 20 22.63 -75.53 -4.82
C GLY A 20 21.71 -74.50 -5.50
N PRO A 21 21.31 -74.72 -6.77
CA PRO A 21 20.97 -73.66 -7.73
C PRO A 21 19.47 -73.40 -7.82
N ASN A 22 19.07 -72.15 -8.00
CA ASN A 22 17.83 -71.77 -8.69
C ASN A 22 17.96 -70.36 -9.26
N ALA A 23 18.11 -70.28 -10.59
CA ALA A 23 17.89 -69.08 -11.35
C ALA A 23 16.38 -68.79 -11.41
N ARG A 24 15.95 -67.66 -10.81
CA ARG A 24 14.79 -66.80 -11.20
C ARG A 24 14.48 -65.77 -10.10
N SER A 25 15.15 -64.61 -10.19
CA SER A 25 14.64 -63.25 -9.87
C SER A 25 15.84 -62.30 -9.71
N ILE A 26 16.33 -61.73 -10.81
CA ILE A 26 17.43 -60.74 -10.79
C ILE A 26 16.90 -59.44 -11.43
N ALA A 27 15.81 -58.91 -10.88
CA ALA A 27 15.21 -57.63 -11.32
C ALA A 27 14.50 -56.87 -10.20
N THR A 28 14.72 -57.22 -8.93
CA THR A 28 13.98 -56.65 -7.78
C THR A 28 14.91 -56.23 -6.63
N ALA A 29 16.08 -55.66 -6.94
CA ALA A 29 16.98 -55.11 -5.93
C ALA A 29 17.25 -53.62 -6.24
N PHE A 30 16.40 -52.78 -5.68
CA PHE A 30 16.70 -51.40 -5.30
C PHE A 30 16.90 -51.34 -3.76
N ASP A 31 17.15 -52.48 -3.11
CA ASP A 31 16.70 -52.73 -1.73
C ASP A 31 17.74 -53.43 -0.84
N SER A 32 18.95 -52.87 -0.71
CA SER A 32 19.78 -53.10 0.48
C SER A 32 20.98 -52.16 0.52
N GLU A 33 20.78 -50.94 1.01
CA GLU A 33 21.86 -50.21 1.67
C GLU A 33 21.57 -50.27 3.18
N ALA A 34 22.51 -50.87 3.91
CA ALA A 34 22.58 -50.84 5.36
C ALA A 34 23.35 -49.56 5.78
N PRO A 35 23.18 -49.08 7.03
CA PRO A 35 23.16 -47.67 7.37
C PRO A 35 24.57 -47.04 7.39
N MET A 36 24.72 -45.85 6.81
CA MET A 36 25.82 -44.95 7.15
C MET A 36 25.38 -44.11 8.35
N ILE A 37 25.56 -44.64 9.56
CA ILE A 37 25.58 -43.80 10.77
C ILE A 37 27.00 -43.27 10.85
N ILE A 38 27.17 -42.01 10.49
CA ILE A 38 28.46 -41.34 10.45
C ILE A 38 28.56 -40.46 11.71
N GLU A 39 29.23 -40.94 12.76
CA GLU A 39 29.54 -40.10 13.93
C GLU A 39 30.81 -39.26 13.63
N ALA A 40 30.70 -37.95 13.84
CA ALA A 40 31.78 -36.97 13.70
C ALA A 40 32.99 -37.27 14.61
N PRO A 41 34.22 -36.85 14.25
CA PRO A 41 35.36 -36.91 15.16
C PRO A 41 35.15 -36.05 16.41
N SER A 42 35.65 -36.49 17.57
CA SER A 42 35.72 -35.65 18.77
C SER A 42 36.60 -34.42 18.55
N LEU A 43 36.18 -33.27 19.10
CA LEU A 43 36.83 -31.95 19.08
C LEU A 43 38.37 -31.98 19.26
N ASP A 44 38.88 -32.86 20.13
CA ASP A 44 40.31 -33.05 20.42
C ASP A 44 41.18 -33.42 19.19
N GLY A 45 40.59 -34.01 18.14
CA GLY A 45 41.29 -34.39 16.91
C GLY A 45 41.48 -33.25 15.90
N LEU A 46 40.60 -32.24 15.93
CA LEU A 46 40.55 -31.15 14.95
C LEU A 46 41.43 -29.95 15.35
N VAL A 47 41.67 -29.77 16.65
CA VAL A 47 42.52 -28.70 17.20
C VAL A 47 43.99 -28.87 16.79
N GLN A 48 44.47 -30.09 16.52
CA GLN A 48 45.87 -30.32 16.10
C GLN A 48 46.16 -29.94 14.63
N ALA A 49 45.15 -29.75 13.78
CA ALA A 49 45.35 -29.41 12.36
C ALA A 49 45.49 -27.89 12.08
N ARG A 50 45.21 -27.03 13.07
CA ARG A 50 44.96 -25.57 12.91
C ARG A 50 46.16 -24.62 12.97
N GLU A 51 47.38 -25.08 13.28
CA GLU A 51 48.44 -24.14 13.73
C GLU A 51 49.13 -23.28 12.64
N ASN A 52 48.69 -23.23 11.37
CA ASN A 52 49.30 -22.30 10.40
C ASN A 52 48.27 -21.73 9.41
N THR A 53 48.04 -20.40 9.47
CA THR A 53 47.47 -19.48 8.45
C THR A 53 46.21 -19.97 7.72
N PRO A 54 45.08 -19.24 7.74
CA PRO A 54 43.93 -19.60 6.90
C PRO A 54 44.43 -19.78 5.48
N LEU A 55 44.19 -20.97 4.90
CA LEU A 55 44.42 -21.14 3.48
C LEU A 55 43.59 -20.10 2.74
N ASP A 56 44.11 -19.63 1.62
CA ASP A 56 43.25 -19.06 0.59
C ASP A 56 42.14 -20.10 0.37
N PHE A 57 40.86 -19.72 0.45
CA PHE A 57 39.76 -20.64 0.12
C PHE A 57 40.05 -21.37 -1.18
N ILE A 58 40.72 -20.66 -2.09
CA ILE A 58 41.16 -21.15 -3.38
C ILE A 58 42.11 -22.35 -3.25
N ASP A 59 42.96 -22.41 -2.23
CA ASP A 59 43.85 -23.54 -2.01
C ASP A 59 43.08 -24.74 -1.42
N ALA A 60 42.20 -24.52 -0.44
CA ALA A 60 41.49 -25.60 0.26
C ALA A 60 40.57 -26.43 -0.65
N TRP A 61 39.69 -25.78 -1.42
CA TRP A 61 38.86 -26.49 -2.40
C TRP A 61 39.67 -27.00 -3.62
N THR A 62 40.84 -26.42 -3.94
CA THR A 62 41.75 -26.97 -4.97
C THR A 62 42.36 -28.27 -4.49
N GLU A 63 42.80 -28.35 -3.23
CA GLU A 63 43.26 -29.61 -2.62
C GLU A 63 42.13 -30.64 -2.51
N GLY A 64 40.89 -30.20 -2.23
CA GLY A 64 39.70 -31.06 -2.27
C GLY A 64 39.43 -31.60 -3.68
N ALA A 65 39.54 -30.77 -4.70
CA ALA A 65 39.43 -31.18 -6.10
C ALA A 65 40.58 -32.12 -6.52
N GLU A 66 41.82 -31.85 -6.10
CA GLU A 66 42.95 -32.74 -6.34
C GLU A 66 42.74 -34.10 -5.68
N TYR A 67 42.26 -34.14 -4.44
CA TYR A 67 41.86 -35.38 -3.76
C TYR A 67 40.82 -36.16 -4.57
N LEU A 68 39.74 -35.50 -5.01
CA LEU A 68 38.68 -36.12 -5.80
C LEU A 68 39.20 -36.64 -7.15
N ARG A 69 40.10 -35.89 -7.81
CA ARG A 69 40.79 -36.31 -9.03
C ARG A 69 41.63 -37.56 -8.79
N TYR A 70 42.39 -37.61 -7.70
CA TYR A 70 43.20 -38.79 -7.37
C TYR A 70 42.33 -40.02 -7.09
N MET A 71 41.17 -39.83 -6.44
CA MET A 71 40.21 -40.90 -6.20
C MET A 71 39.51 -41.39 -7.48
N GLN A 72 39.55 -40.61 -8.56
CA GLN A 72 38.96 -40.93 -9.88
C GLN A 72 39.87 -41.74 -10.82
N ALA A 73 41.03 -42.25 -10.38
CA ALA A 73 42.01 -42.92 -11.24
C ALA A 73 41.39 -44.01 -12.17
N ASP A 74 41.80 -43.96 -13.45
CA ASP A 74 41.08 -44.39 -14.67
C ASP A 74 40.94 -45.92 -14.92
N VAL A 75 39.95 -46.27 -15.75
CA VAL A 75 39.59 -47.55 -16.37
C VAL A 75 40.21 -47.74 -17.78
N THR A 76 40.83 -46.72 -18.40
CA THR A 76 41.26 -46.77 -19.83
C THR A 76 42.71 -46.41 -20.19
N ASP A 77 43.48 -45.67 -19.39
CA ASP A 77 44.93 -45.44 -19.52
C ASP A 77 45.39 -44.58 -18.31
N ASP A 78 46.50 -44.89 -17.61
CA ASP A 78 47.03 -44.23 -16.38
C ASP A 78 47.28 -42.69 -16.55
N ASN A 79 46.21 -41.90 -16.69
CA ASN A 79 46.24 -40.46 -16.93
C ASN A 79 46.33 -39.67 -15.61
N ALA A 80 46.16 -40.32 -14.45
CA ALA A 80 46.30 -39.74 -13.12
C ALA A 80 47.77 -39.63 -12.67
N GLY A 81 48.72 -40.26 -13.39
CA GLY A 81 50.15 -40.06 -13.18
C GLY A 81 50.66 -40.52 -11.82
N ASN A 82 49.99 -41.49 -11.18
CA ASN A 82 50.41 -42.05 -9.89
C ASN A 82 51.62 -43.01 -10.02
N GLY A 83 52.00 -43.36 -11.26
CA GLY A 83 53.30 -43.89 -11.62
C GLY A 83 53.54 -45.34 -11.21
N THR A 84 53.37 -46.27 -12.15
CA THR A 84 54.51 -47.01 -12.76
C THR A 84 54.04 -47.87 -13.94
N ASP A 85 54.39 -47.45 -15.15
CA ASP A 85 54.48 -48.27 -16.36
C ASP A 85 55.74 -49.17 -16.30
N GLY A 86 55.72 -50.13 -15.38
CA GLY A 86 56.91 -50.90 -15.00
C GLY A 86 57.00 -52.32 -15.59
N VAL A 87 57.16 -52.49 -16.91
CA VAL A 87 57.83 -53.66 -17.55
C VAL A 87 57.67 -55.04 -16.87
N ASP A 88 56.45 -55.52 -16.66
CA ASP A 88 56.19 -56.96 -16.58
C ASP A 88 54.76 -57.25 -17.07
N GLU A 89 54.66 -57.67 -18.33
CA GLU A 89 53.42 -58.16 -18.94
C GLU A 89 52.93 -59.38 -18.15
N SER A 90 51.96 -59.19 -17.26
CA SER A 90 51.03 -60.23 -16.84
C SER A 90 49.76 -60.10 -17.67
N PRO A 91 49.31 -61.15 -18.39
CA PRO A 91 47.98 -61.16 -19.02
C PRO A 91 46.83 -61.20 -18.00
N ASP A 92 47.16 -61.18 -16.70
CA ASP A 92 46.26 -61.03 -15.56
C ASP A 92 46.47 -59.67 -14.85
N ASP A 93 46.85 -58.62 -15.58
CA ASP A 93 46.78 -57.24 -15.09
C ASP A 93 45.48 -56.59 -15.62
N PRO A 94 44.35 -56.74 -14.91
CA PRO A 94 43.20 -55.90 -15.15
C PRO A 94 43.51 -54.56 -14.47
N ASP A 95 43.89 -53.56 -15.26
CA ASP A 95 43.86 -52.16 -14.86
C ASP A 95 42.56 -51.92 -14.06
N ASP A 96 42.72 -51.74 -12.75
CA ASP A 96 41.68 -51.90 -11.74
C ASP A 96 40.86 -50.63 -11.61
N GLY A 97 40.16 -50.30 -12.70
CA GLY A 97 39.20 -49.21 -12.76
C GLY A 97 38.09 -49.36 -11.70
N GLY A 98 38.09 -48.44 -10.74
CA GLY A 98 37.06 -48.29 -9.71
C GLY A 98 37.54 -47.42 -8.55
N TRP A 99 36.65 -46.57 -8.01
CA TRP A 99 36.91 -45.77 -6.81
C TRP A 99 37.49 -46.61 -5.66
N ASP A 100 38.59 -46.17 -5.04
CA ASP A 100 39.21 -46.84 -3.88
C ASP A 100 38.29 -46.78 -2.65
N TRP A 101 38.01 -47.92 -2.03
CA TRP A 101 37.15 -48.06 -0.83
C TRP A 101 37.91 -48.49 0.43
N SER A 102 39.25 -48.46 0.43
CA SER A 102 40.04 -48.89 1.57
C SER A 102 40.22 -47.79 2.64
N THR A 103 39.94 -48.12 3.90
CA THR A 103 40.18 -47.29 5.10
C THR A 103 41.67 -47.11 5.44
N THR A 104 42.58 -47.44 4.53
CA THR A 104 44.03 -47.26 4.65
C THR A 104 44.63 -46.97 3.28
N THR A 105 45.69 -46.17 3.26
CA THR A 105 46.09 -45.29 2.16
C THR A 105 46.46 -45.93 0.81
N PHE A 106 46.45 -47.26 0.61
CA PHE A 106 46.89 -47.88 -0.66
C PHE A 106 46.41 -49.35 -0.81
N SER A 107 45.12 -49.62 -1.00
CA SER A 107 44.66 -50.98 -1.37
C SER A 107 43.38 -50.97 -2.21
N HIS A 108 43.49 -51.29 -3.49
CA HIS A 108 42.39 -51.25 -4.46
C HIS A 108 41.48 -52.48 -4.39
N SER A 109 40.20 -52.31 -4.73
CA SER A 109 39.24 -53.40 -4.89
C SER A 109 38.68 -53.43 -6.31
N THR A 110 38.58 -54.61 -6.92
CA THR A 110 38.21 -54.79 -8.35
C THR A 110 36.71 -54.74 -8.63
N GLY A 111 35.93 -53.97 -7.86
CA GLY A 111 34.46 -53.96 -7.93
C GLY A 111 33.90 -52.59 -8.30
N ALA A 112 32.93 -52.55 -9.24
CA ALA A 112 32.18 -51.33 -9.54
C ALA A 112 31.42 -50.86 -8.29
N SER A 113 31.58 -49.59 -7.93
CA SER A 113 30.92 -48.99 -6.76
C SER A 113 29.39 -48.99 -6.91
N PRO A 114 28.65 -49.31 -5.84
CA PRO A 114 27.20 -49.12 -5.80
C PRO A 114 26.87 -47.62 -5.54
N THR A 115 25.99 -47.07 -6.41
CA THR A 115 24.79 -46.25 -6.05
C THR A 115 24.72 -44.72 -5.86
N ASN A 116 25.76 -43.89 -5.81
CA ASN A 116 25.67 -42.40 -5.97
C ASN A 116 27.02 -41.65 -5.97
N ILE A 117 28.10 -42.32 -5.58
CA ILE A 117 29.41 -41.70 -5.33
C ILE A 117 30.10 -41.16 -6.59
N TYR A 118 29.93 -41.80 -7.75
CA TYR A 118 30.48 -41.29 -9.01
C TYR A 118 30.00 -39.87 -9.27
N GLY A 119 28.69 -39.65 -9.20
CA GLY A 119 28.05 -38.35 -9.40
C GLY A 119 28.45 -37.32 -8.35
N ALA A 120 28.44 -37.67 -7.06
CA ALA A 120 28.72 -36.71 -5.99
C ALA A 120 30.16 -36.16 -6.08
N CYS A 121 31.14 -37.05 -6.29
CA CYS A 121 32.53 -36.64 -6.45
C CYS A 121 32.77 -35.88 -7.76
N ALA A 122 32.16 -36.31 -8.87
CA ALA A 122 32.30 -35.65 -10.16
C ALA A 122 31.61 -34.26 -10.17
N LEU A 123 30.51 -34.10 -9.43
CA LEU A 123 29.88 -32.79 -9.19
C LEU A 123 30.79 -31.87 -8.39
N GLY A 124 31.44 -32.38 -7.34
CA GLY A 124 32.47 -31.64 -6.60
C GLY A 124 33.55 -31.09 -7.54
N LEU A 125 34.07 -31.94 -8.42
CA LEU A 125 35.07 -31.55 -9.43
C LEU A 125 34.53 -30.58 -10.49
N TYR A 126 33.26 -30.74 -10.90
CA TYR A 126 32.58 -29.82 -11.80
C TYR A 126 32.48 -28.42 -11.21
N TYR A 127 31.95 -28.29 -9.99
CA TYR A 127 31.83 -27.02 -9.31
C TYR A 127 33.20 -26.41 -9.01
N ALA A 128 34.17 -27.26 -8.62
CA ALA A 128 35.58 -26.89 -8.48
C ALA A 128 36.11 -26.19 -9.74
N ARG A 129 35.85 -26.79 -10.88
CA ARG A 129 36.33 -26.31 -12.17
C ARG A 129 35.63 -25.04 -12.65
N GLU A 130 34.31 -24.97 -12.54
CA GLU A 130 33.52 -23.85 -13.07
C GLU A 130 33.79 -22.54 -12.33
N ASN A 131 34.08 -22.62 -11.03
CA ASN A 131 34.41 -21.44 -10.22
C ASN A 131 35.91 -21.09 -10.25
N ALA A 132 36.76 -21.92 -10.90
CA ALA A 132 38.20 -21.70 -10.95
C ALA A 132 38.56 -20.75 -12.11
N GLY A 133 39.35 -19.71 -11.82
CA GLY A 133 39.79 -18.77 -12.86
C GLY A 133 40.70 -19.40 -13.94
N SER A 134 41.40 -20.50 -13.62
CA SER A 134 42.23 -21.26 -14.56
C SER A 134 42.38 -22.71 -14.08
N PRO A 135 41.38 -23.59 -14.29
CA PRO A 135 41.42 -24.96 -13.78
C PRO A 135 42.51 -25.82 -14.45
N PRO A 136 43.13 -26.76 -13.71
CA PRO A 136 44.02 -27.78 -14.28
C PRO A 136 43.33 -28.60 -15.39
N ALA A 137 44.10 -28.97 -16.42
CA ALA A 137 43.57 -29.74 -17.55
C ALA A 137 43.15 -31.16 -17.13
N GLU A 138 43.79 -31.68 -16.10
CA GLU A 138 43.59 -33.01 -15.54
C GLU A 138 42.22 -33.16 -14.87
N TRP A 139 41.63 -32.07 -14.37
CA TRP A 139 40.26 -32.11 -13.82
C TRP A 139 39.23 -32.40 -14.90
N ALA A 140 39.42 -31.81 -16.09
CA ALA A 140 38.54 -32.07 -17.23
C ALA A 140 38.65 -33.51 -17.74
N ILE A 141 39.83 -34.13 -17.62
CA ILE A 141 40.05 -35.53 -17.98
C ILE A 141 39.26 -36.43 -17.01
N ALA A 142 39.48 -36.29 -15.71
CA ALA A 142 38.82 -37.11 -14.69
C ALA A 142 37.29 -36.95 -14.70
N MET A 143 36.80 -35.73 -14.98
CA MET A 143 35.38 -35.46 -15.26
C MET A 143 34.87 -36.25 -16.48
N THR A 144 35.62 -36.23 -17.60
CA THR A 144 35.23 -36.95 -18.82
C THR A 144 35.17 -38.45 -18.57
N ASP A 145 36.17 -39.01 -17.89
CA ASP A 145 36.23 -40.45 -17.57
C ASP A 145 35.04 -40.88 -16.69
N ALA A 146 34.69 -40.06 -15.69
CA ALA A 146 33.51 -40.29 -14.87
C ALA A 146 32.22 -40.27 -15.71
N ALA A 147 32.07 -39.31 -16.61
CA ALA A 147 30.90 -39.21 -17.49
C ALA A 147 30.80 -40.42 -18.44
N ASP A 148 31.90 -40.81 -19.08
CA ASP A 148 31.97 -41.96 -19.99
C ASP A 148 31.63 -43.27 -19.27
N ALA A 149 32.12 -43.46 -18.05
CA ALA A 149 31.78 -44.60 -17.21
C ALA A 149 30.27 -44.66 -16.89
N MET A 150 29.66 -43.51 -16.55
CA MET A 150 28.22 -43.41 -16.28
C MET A 150 27.38 -43.69 -17.53
N VAL A 151 27.82 -43.25 -18.71
CA VAL A 151 27.17 -43.54 -20.00
C VAL A 151 27.27 -45.01 -20.35
N ALA A 152 28.45 -45.60 -20.21
CA ALA A 152 28.71 -47.00 -20.56
C ALA A 152 28.01 -48.01 -19.62
N ASN A 153 27.78 -47.65 -18.36
CA ASN A 153 27.18 -48.54 -17.38
C ASN A 153 25.66 -48.30 -17.21
N PRO A 154 24.79 -49.21 -17.70
CA PRO A 154 23.35 -49.07 -17.57
C PRO A 154 22.82 -49.28 -16.13
N SER A 155 23.66 -49.78 -15.21
CA SER A 155 23.28 -50.03 -13.81
C SER A 155 23.39 -48.77 -12.95
N ILE A 156 24.15 -47.77 -13.39
CA ILE A 156 24.32 -46.46 -12.74
C ILE A 156 23.07 -45.62 -12.98
N ARG A 157 22.41 -45.21 -11.89
CA ARG A 157 21.06 -44.63 -11.92
C ARG A 157 20.77 -43.72 -10.72
N SER A 158 21.78 -43.23 -10.00
CA SER A 158 21.56 -42.30 -8.89
C SER A 158 21.09 -40.93 -9.41
N SER A 159 20.56 -40.11 -8.50
CA SER A 159 20.24 -38.72 -8.80
C SER A 159 21.52 -37.89 -9.09
N SER A 160 22.56 -38.05 -8.26
CA SER A 160 23.86 -37.38 -8.43
C SER A 160 24.54 -37.69 -9.78
N ASP A 161 24.40 -38.91 -10.30
CA ASP A 161 24.98 -39.29 -11.61
C ASP A 161 24.22 -38.60 -12.76
N MET A 162 22.89 -38.57 -12.68
CA MET A 162 22.06 -37.95 -13.71
C MET A 162 22.24 -36.45 -13.76
N ILE A 163 22.28 -35.79 -12.60
CA ILE A 163 22.50 -34.33 -12.54
C ILE A 163 23.92 -33.96 -13.02
N TYR A 164 24.93 -34.78 -12.70
CA TYR A 164 26.27 -34.61 -13.24
C TYR A 164 26.29 -34.69 -14.76
N LEU A 165 25.70 -35.74 -15.35
CA LEU A 165 25.65 -35.93 -16.81
C LEU A 165 24.93 -34.78 -17.53
N LEU A 166 23.86 -34.22 -16.94
CA LEU A 166 23.15 -33.08 -17.51
C LEU A 166 24.04 -31.85 -17.58
N ARG A 167 24.80 -31.56 -16.53
CA ARG A 167 25.68 -30.38 -16.43
C ARG A 167 26.95 -30.55 -17.22
N PHE A 168 27.54 -31.75 -17.18
CA PHE A 168 28.72 -32.10 -17.96
C PHE A 168 28.46 -32.00 -19.46
N ALA A 169 27.23 -32.26 -19.94
CA ALA A 169 26.86 -32.08 -21.34
C ALA A 169 27.14 -30.64 -21.85
N ASP A 170 26.97 -29.62 -21.00
CA ASP A 170 27.26 -28.23 -21.37
C ASP A 170 28.78 -27.99 -21.41
N VAL A 171 29.51 -28.51 -20.42
CA VAL A 171 30.98 -28.41 -20.33
C VAL A 171 31.67 -29.09 -21.51
N ALA A 172 31.21 -30.30 -21.86
CA ALA A 172 31.72 -31.07 -23.00
C ALA A 172 31.18 -30.55 -24.34
N SER A 173 30.15 -29.71 -24.33
CA SER A 173 29.36 -29.34 -25.52
C SER A 173 28.90 -30.56 -26.32
N ASP A 174 28.51 -31.63 -25.61
CA ASP A 174 28.10 -32.91 -26.17
C ASP A 174 26.79 -33.39 -25.53
N MET A 175 25.73 -33.39 -26.32
CA MET A 175 24.39 -33.78 -25.88
C MET A 175 24.25 -35.27 -25.59
N THR A 176 25.21 -36.12 -25.98
CA THR A 176 25.16 -37.57 -25.71
C THR A 176 25.12 -37.87 -24.21
N TYR A 177 25.76 -37.05 -23.38
CA TYR A 177 25.69 -37.16 -21.92
C TYR A 177 24.29 -36.80 -21.38
N ALA A 178 23.69 -35.72 -21.88
CA ALA A 178 22.32 -35.35 -21.52
C ALA A 178 21.29 -36.38 -22.03
N ASP A 179 21.51 -36.97 -23.20
CA ASP A 179 20.69 -38.07 -23.74
C ASP A 179 20.78 -39.33 -22.87
N ALA A 180 21.96 -39.62 -22.31
CA ALA A 180 22.16 -40.72 -21.38
C ALA A 180 21.43 -40.48 -20.04
N ALA A 181 21.53 -39.27 -19.48
CA ALA A 181 20.77 -38.87 -18.29
C ALA A 181 19.25 -38.99 -18.52
N ARG A 182 18.77 -38.45 -19.65
CA ARG A 182 17.38 -38.56 -20.08
C ARG A 182 16.93 -40.03 -20.18
N THR A 183 17.71 -40.87 -20.83
CA THR A 183 17.39 -42.31 -20.99
C THR A 183 17.25 -43.01 -19.63
N LYS A 184 18.13 -42.67 -18.68
CA LYS A 184 18.09 -43.19 -17.30
C LYS A 184 16.84 -42.69 -16.56
N TYR A 185 16.50 -41.40 -16.67
CA TYR A 185 15.31 -40.81 -16.06
C TYR A 185 14.01 -41.39 -16.66
N ASP A 186 13.87 -41.39 -17.99
CA ASP A 186 12.70 -41.96 -18.69
C ASP A 186 12.51 -43.45 -18.36
N GLY A 187 13.61 -44.18 -18.18
CA GLY A 187 13.61 -45.57 -17.72
C GLY A 187 13.05 -45.72 -16.30
N ARG A 188 13.35 -44.79 -15.38
CA ARG A 188 12.77 -44.74 -14.03
C ARG A 188 11.26 -44.45 -14.12
N ILE A 189 10.85 -43.42 -14.85
CA ILE A 189 9.43 -43.07 -15.03
C ILE A 189 8.64 -44.23 -15.63
N THR A 190 9.21 -44.92 -16.62
CA THR A 190 8.59 -46.13 -17.21
C THR A 190 8.45 -47.27 -16.19
N THR A 191 9.42 -47.43 -15.30
CA THR A 191 9.45 -48.50 -14.29
C THR A 191 8.39 -48.27 -13.20
N TYR A 192 8.26 -47.03 -12.71
CA TYR A 192 7.36 -46.69 -11.59
C TYR A 192 5.98 -46.18 -12.05
N GLY A 193 5.86 -45.75 -13.30
CA GLY A 193 4.61 -45.38 -13.96
C GLY A 193 4.35 -43.87 -14.05
N SER A 194 4.87 -43.06 -13.12
CA SER A 194 4.79 -41.60 -13.14
C SER A 194 5.89 -40.97 -12.27
N ALA A 195 6.09 -39.66 -12.40
CA ALA A 195 6.99 -38.89 -11.55
C ALA A 195 6.55 -38.92 -10.06
N THR A 196 5.25 -38.77 -9.80
CA THR A 196 4.67 -38.95 -8.45
C THR A 196 4.97 -40.34 -7.89
N ALA A 197 4.74 -41.41 -8.65
CA ALA A 197 4.97 -42.77 -8.18
C ALA A 197 6.46 -43.07 -7.96
N LEU A 198 7.36 -42.44 -8.73
CA LEU A 198 8.80 -42.50 -8.50
C LEU A 198 9.18 -41.79 -7.18
N ALA A 199 8.64 -40.60 -6.92
CA ALA A 199 8.88 -39.84 -5.69
C ALA A 199 8.34 -40.58 -4.44
N GLU A 200 7.10 -41.07 -4.50
CA GLU A 200 6.50 -41.89 -3.44
C GLU A 200 7.31 -43.16 -3.18
N TYR A 201 7.80 -43.81 -4.24
CA TYR A 201 8.66 -44.99 -4.09
C TYR A 201 9.97 -44.66 -3.35
N ILE A 202 10.65 -43.56 -3.71
CA ILE A 202 11.90 -43.16 -3.07
C ILE A 202 11.64 -42.86 -1.58
N ARG A 203 10.60 -42.07 -1.29
CA ARG A 203 10.16 -41.74 0.07
C ARG A 203 9.89 -42.99 0.90
N ASP A 204 9.01 -43.87 0.42
CA ASP A 204 8.56 -45.06 1.15
C ASP A 204 9.70 -46.08 1.30
N ALA A 205 10.59 -46.20 0.31
CA ALA A 205 11.74 -47.09 0.37
C ALA A 205 12.74 -46.64 1.45
N ARG A 206 13.06 -45.35 1.52
CA ARG A 206 13.97 -44.79 2.54
C ARG A 206 13.39 -44.95 3.94
N ALA A 207 12.11 -44.62 4.12
CA ALA A 207 11.42 -44.85 5.39
C ALA A 207 11.39 -46.34 5.78
N GLY A 208 11.12 -47.24 4.82
CA GLY A 208 11.08 -48.69 5.06
C GLY A 208 12.44 -49.31 5.40
N GLN A 209 13.54 -48.68 4.97
CA GLN A 209 14.92 -49.07 5.28
C GLN A 209 15.39 -48.53 6.65
N GLY A 210 14.60 -47.68 7.30
CA GLY A 210 14.88 -47.12 8.62
C GLY A 210 15.86 -45.95 8.64
N TYR A 211 16.01 -45.27 7.49
CA TYR A 211 16.75 -44.00 7.39
C TYR A 211 16.04 -42.89 8.18
N GLU A 212 16.84 -41.93 8.62
CA GLU A 212 16.38 -40.67 9.18
C GLU A 212 15.57 -39.87 8.15
N ASN A 213 14.52 -39.18 8.62
CA ASN A 213 13.52 -38.61 7.71
C ASN A 213 14.07 -37.46 6.86
N GLY A 214 15.09 -36.73 7.33
CA GLY A 214 15.71 -35.65 6.57
C GLY A 214 16.34 -36.09 5.24
N ILE A 215 16.83 -37.33 5.15
CA ILE A 215 17.43 -37.90 3.92
C ILE A 215 16.39 -38.03 2.79
N ILE A 216 15.12 -38.24 3.15
CA ILE A 216 14.02 -38.43 2.21
C ILE A 216 13.83 -37.19 1.33
N ALA A 217 13.78 -36.00 1.95
CA ALA A 217 13.54 -34.76 1.24
C ALA A 217 14.69 -34.41 0.28
N TRP A 218 15.94 -34.69 0.66
CA TRP A 218 17.09 -34.49 -0.22
C TRP A 218 17.06 -35.38 -1.47
N ASP A 219 16.87 -36.69 -1.27
CA ASP A 219 16.89 -37.67 -2.36
C ASP A 219 15.76 -37.40 -3.36
N VAL A 220 14.56 -37.11 -2.87
CA VAL A 220 13.40 -36.78 -3.72
C VAL A 220 13.57 -35.41 -4.38
N GLY A 221 14.05 -34.41 -3.64
CA GLY A 221 14.22 -33.03 -4.15
C GLY A 221 15.22 -32.94 -5.31
N THR A 222 16.28 -33.75 -5.26
CA THR A 222 17.25 -33.85 -6.37
C THR A 222 16.61 -34.39 -7.66
N PHE A 223 15.58 -35.27 -7.57
CA PHE A 223 14.83 -35.69 -8.76
C PHE A 223 13.93 -34.60 -9.35
N ALA A 224 13.41 -33.69 -8.52
CA ALA A 224 12.71 -32.50 -9.01
C ALA A 224 13.66 -31.58 -9.79
N GLN A 225 14.89 -31.39 -9.30
CA GLN A 225 15.95 -30.66 -10.00
C GLN A 225 16.30 -31.32 -11.35
N ILE A 226 16.51 -32.64 -11.38
CA ILE A 226 16.79 -33.39 -12.62
C ILE A 226 15.69 -33.18 -13.65
N ALA A 227 14.42 -33.25 -13.25
CA ALA A 227 13.28 -33.04 -14.13
C ALA A 227 13.26 -31.59 -14.67
N ALA A 228 13.55 -30.59 -13.84
CA ALA A 228 13.64 -29.20 -14.27
C ALA A 228 14.79 -28.96 -15.27
N GLU A 229 15.99 -29.50 -15.01
CA GLU A 229 17.14 -29.38 -15.91
C GLU A 229 16.92 -30.15 -17.23
N LEU A 230 16.21 -31.28 -17.20
CA LEU A 230 15.76 -31.99 -18.39
C LEU A 230 14.75 -31.17 -19.20
N ASP A 231 13.82 -30.46 -18.56
CA ASP A 231 12.90 -29.56 -19.26
C ASP A 231 13.64 -28.41 -19.95
N ALA A 232 14.64 -27.82 -19.28
CA ALA A 232 15.46 -26.77 -19.84
C ALA A 232 16.21 -27.22 -21.12
N LYS A 233 16.71 -28.46 -21.15
CA LYS A 233 17.42 -29.04 -22.31
C LYS A 233 16.48 -29.62 -23.36
N TYR A 234 15.32 -30.12 -22.95
CA TYR A 234 14.35 -30.81 -23.80
C TYR A 234 12.91 -30.30 -23.57
N PRO A 235 12.63 -29.02 -23.87
CA PRO A 235 11.35 -28.41 -23.56
C PRO A 235 10.19 -29.11 -24.27
N GLY A 236 9.04 -29.20 -23.58
CA GLY A 236 7.81 -29.77 -24.13
C GLY A 236 7.71 -31.31 -24.08
N ASN A 237 8.62 -31.99 -23.37
CA ASN A 237 8.58 -33.44 -23.16
C ASN A 237 7.83 -33.85 -21.87
N GLY A 238 7.33 -32.88 -21.09
CA GLY A 238 6.56 -33.13 -19.86
C GLY A 238 7.37 -33.02 -18.57
N TYR A 239 8.68 -32.81 -18.64
CA TYR A 239 9.55 -32.79 -17.47
C TYR A 239 9.26 -31.62 -16.50
N ALA A 240 8.81 -30.46 -16.99
CA ALA A 240 8.31 -29.40 -16.09
C ALA A 240 7.14 -29.87 -15.21
N ALA A 241 6.21 -30.67 -15.77
CA ALA A 241 5.10 -31.22 -15.00
C ALA A 241 5.58 -32.32 -14.04
N ASP A 242 6.58 -33.10 -14.43
CA ASP A 242 7.23 -34.09 -13.55
C ASP A 242 7.91 -33.41 -12.35
N ALA A 243 8.64 -32.31 -12.57
CA ALA A 243 9.30 -31.55 -11.51
C ALA A 243 8.29 -31.05 -10.46
N VAL A 244 7.18 -30.47 -10.92
CA VAL A 244 6.07 -30.05 -10.04
C VAL A 244 5.45 -31.24 -9.31
N ALA A 245 5.23 -32.36 -10.00
CA ALA A 245 4.62 -33.55 -9.42
C ALA A 245 5.50 -34.22 -8.35
N ILE A 246 6.83 -34.12 -8.48
CA ILE A 246 7.79 -34.59 -7.47
C ILE A 246 7.81 -33.64 -6.27
N ALA A 247 7.87 -32.31 -6.52
CA ALA A 247 7.82 -31.31 -5.47
C ALA A 247 6.53 -31.37 -4.64
N GLU A 248 5.40 -31.69 -5.27
CA GLU A 248 4.13 -31.88 -4.58
C GLU A 248 4.17 -33.03 -3.57
N VAL A 249 4.89 -34.12 -3.85
CA VAL A 249 5.02 -35.24 -2.90
C VAL A 249 5.72 -34.78 -1.62
N LEU A 250 6.75 -33.95 -1.74
CA LEU A 250 7.46 -33.37 -0.60
C LEU A 250 6.61 -32.34 0.14
N TYR A 251 5.88 -31.49 -0.58
CA TYR A 251 4.98 -30.53 0.06
C TYR A 251 3.91 -31.25 0.89
N GLN A 252 3.30 -32.31 0.35
CA GLN A 252 2.30 -33.08 1.09
C GLN A 252 2.90 -33.83 2.30
N ASP A 253 4.15 -34.28 2.18
CA ASP A 253 4.86 -34.97 3.27
C ASP A 253 5.23 -34.02 4.41
N SER A 254 5.62 -32.78 4.08
CA SER A 254 6.18 -31.82 5.04
C SER A 254 5.21 -30.76 5.57
N PHE A 255 4.15 -30.44 4.83
CA PHE A 255 3.24 -29.33 5.19
C PHE A 255 1.77 -29.73 5.33
N ALA A 256 1.37 -30.93 4.90
CA ALA A 256 -0.05 -31.32 4.78
C ALA A 256 -0.48 -32.56 5.60
N ASP A 257 0.38 -33.03 6.53
CA ASP A 257 0.12 -34.09 7.52
C ASP A 257 -0.50 -35.40 6.99
N ASN A 258 0.02 -35.97 5.88
CA ASN A 258 -0.50 -37.26 5.39
C ASN A 258 0.43 -38.03 4.42
N PRO A 259 0.86 -39.27 4.74
CA PRO A 259 1.43 -39.73 6.00
C PRO A 259 2.89 -39.22 6.08
N GLY A 260 3.10 -38.07 6.72
CA GLY A 260 4.36 -37.33 6.68
C GLY A 260 5.52 -38.10 7.30
N TYR A 261 6.59 -38.30 6.52
CA TYR A 261 7.87 -38.81 7.02
C TYR A 261 8.75 -37.65 7.47
N PHE A 262 8.95 -36.61 6.65
CA PHE A 262 9.74 -35.43 7.04
C PHE A 262 8.81 -34.26 7.42
N ASP A 263 8.53 -34.12 8.71
CA ASP A 263 7.65 -33.10 9.28
C ASP A 263 8.46 -31.83 9.68
N ILE A 264 8.04 -30.67 9.15
CA ILE A 264 8.60 -29.37 9.50
C ILE A 264 7.65 -28.48 10.33
N VAL A 265 6.40 -28.93 10.54
CA VAL A 265 5.33 -28.16 11.19
C VAL A 265 5.03 -28.84 12.53
N ASP A 266 5.50 -28.24 13.61
CA ASP A 266 5.52 -28.77 15.00
C ASP A 266 4.18 -29.32 15.55
N ASP A 267 3.76 -30.51 15.13
CA ASP A 267 2.66 -31.27 15.73
C ASP A 267 3.15 -32.25 16.82
N ALA A 268 4.47 -32.41 16.95
CA ALA A 268 5.10 -33.37 17.86
C ALA A 268 5.92 -32.76 19.01
N GLY A 269 6.04 -31.44 19.16
CA GLY A 269 6.63 -30.77 20.31
C GLY A 269 8.11 -31.12 20.53
N PHE A 270 9.00 -30.16 20.24
CA PHE A 270 10.41 -30.09 20.66
C PHE A 270 10.89 -31.23 21.58
N ASP A 271 11.72 -32.16 21.06
CA ASP A 271 12.41 -33.19 21.86
C ASP A 271 13.79 -32.67 22.33
N PRO A 272 13.91 -32.10 23.55
CA PRO A 272 15.18 -31.63 24.11
C PRO A 272 16.17 -32.77 24.41
N THR A 273 15.79 -34.03 24.24
CA THR A 273 16.67 -35.18 24.49
C THR A 273 17.39 -35.66 23.24
N TYR A 274 17.04 -35.13 22.07
CA TYR A 274 17.66 -35.45 20.77
C TYR A 274 17.68 -36.96 20.47
N THR A 275 16.70 -37.69 21.02
CA THR A 275 16.59 -39.16 20.85
C THR A 275 15.60 -39.54 19.76
N ASP A 276 14.76 -38.60 19.32
CA ASP A 276 13.88 -38.79 18.19
C ASP A 276 14.62 -38.63 16.85
N LYS A 277 14.63 -39.72 16.08
CA LYS A 277 15.24 -39.79 14.74
C LYS A 277 14.55 -38.90 13.71
N ASN A 278 13.34 -38.41 14.01
CA ASN A 278 12.61 -37.50 13.14
C ASN A 278 13.34 -36.17 12.91
N TYR A 279 14.25 -35.78 13.82
CA TYR A 279 14.99 -34.52 13.76
C TYR A 279 16.46 -34.67 13.35
N TRP A 280 16.93 -35.87 13.00
CA TRP A 280 18.28 -36.06 12.46
C TRP A 280 18.30 -35.76 10.97
N TRP A 281 19.41 -35.18 10.49
CA TRP A 281 19.57 -34.69 9.13
C TRP A 281 18.50 -33.66 8.74
N TYR A 282 18.00 -32.89 9.70
CA TYR A 282 16.90 -31.97 9.50
C TYR A 282 17.27 -30.87 8.49
N ASN A 283 18.41 -30.21 8.67
CA ASN A 283 18.90 -29.17 7.76
C ASN A 283 19.21 -29.71 6.35
N LEU A 284 19.60 -30.98 6.24
CA LEU A 284 19.71 -31.69 4.96
C LEU A 284 18.34 -31.81 4.27
N GLY A 285 17.30 -32.16 5.02
CA GLY A 285 15.93 -32.26 4.52
C GLY A 285 15.37 -30.91 4.06
N ILE A 286 15.59 -29.85 4.85
CA ILE A 286 15.25 -28.47 4.47
C ILE A 286 15.95 -28.06 3.18
N SER A 287 17.25 -28.37 3.04
CA SER A 287 18.02 -28.13 1.81
C SER A 287 17.40 -28.83 0.59
N GLY A 288 16.87 -30.05 0.79
CA GLY A 288 16.16 -30.82 -0.23
C GLY A 288 14.82 -30.19 -0.65
N LEU A 289 14.04 -29.67 0.31
CA LEU A 289 12.80 -28.95 0.06
C LEU A 289 13.04 -27.65 -0.73
N ILE A 290 14.01 -26.85 -0.29
CA ILE A 290 14.41 -25.60 -0.98
C ILE A 290 14.75 -25.91 -2.43
N ARG A 291 15.60 -26.91 -2.67
CA ARG A 291 16.00 -27.32 -4.01
C ARG A 291 14.80 -27.80 -4.84
N ALA A 292 13.90 -28.60 -4.27
CA ALA A 292 12.71 -29.06 -4.98
C ALA A 292 11.82 -27.89 -5.43
N PHE A 293 11.54 -26.94 -4.53
CA PHE A 293 10.65 -25.81 -4.79
C PHE A 293 11.29 -24.77 -5.73
N GLN A 294 12.58 -24.49 -5.53
CA GLN A 294 13.33 -23.55 -6.37
C GLN A 294 13.39 -24.02 -7.83
N PHE A 295 13.76 -25.29 -8.08
CA PHE A 295 13.90 -25.79 -9.45
C PHE A 295 12.58 -26.14 -10.12
N SER A 296 11.58 -26.61 -9.38
CA SER A 296 10.26 -26.92 -9.97
C SER A 296 9.40 -25.67 -10.22
N GLY A 297 9.67 -24.57 -9.50
CA GLY A 297 8.81 -23.38 -9.47
C GLY A 297 7.48 -23.59 -8.73
N ALA A 298 7.29 -24.73 -8.06
CA ALA A 298 6.16 -24.99 -7.18
C ALA A 298 6.49 -24.59 -5.75
N HIS A 299 5.48 -24.13 -4.99
CA HIS A 299 5.61 -23.83 -3.55
C HIS A 299 6.73 -22.82 -3.19
N THR A 300 7.11 -21.94 -4.12
CA THR A 300 8.18 -20.95 -3.91
C THR A 300 7.87 -19.95 -2.79
N GLY A 301 6.60 -19.79 -2.42
CA GLY A 301 6.18 -18.99 -1.26
C GLY A 301 6.67 -19.53 0.09
N GLU A 302 7.03 -20.80 0.16
CA GLU A 302 7.53 -21.45 1.39
C GLU A 302 9.06 -21.30 1.55
N ILE A 303 9.78 -20.94 0.48
CA ILE A 303 11.25 -20.85 0.48
C ILE A 303 11.79 -19.89 1.56
N PRO A 304 11.25 -18.68 1.78
CA PRO A 304 11.75 -17.79 2.82
C PRO A 304 11.72 -18.42 4.23
N GLY A 305 10.61 -19.10 4.58
CA GLY A 305 10.49 -19.77 5.87
C GLY A 305 11.44 -20.97 6.00
N LEU A 306 11.67 -21.72 4.90
CA LEU A 306 12.65 -22.79 4.89
C LEU A 306 14.09 -22.27 5.03
N VAL A 307 14.41 -21.11 4.44
CA VAL A 307 15.70 -20.44 4.62
C VAL A 307 15.88 -20.01 6.07
N ASP A 308 14.87 -19.41 6.70
CA ASP A 308 14.94 -19.02 8.12
C ASP A 308 15.24 -20.23 9.01
N LEU A 309 14.57 -21.37 8.76
CA LEU A 309 14.83 -22.63 9.48
C LEU A 309 16.25 -23.17 9.25
N LEU A 310 16.74 -23.07 8.02
CA LEU A 310 18.10 -23.51 7.67
C LEU A 310 19.17 -22.65 8.35
N LEU A 311 18.94 -21.33 8.44
CA LEU A 311 19.85 -20.39 9.09
C LEU A 311 19.80 -20.48 10.62
N ASP A 312 18.67 -20.86 11.21
CA ASP A 312 18.57 -21.20 12.65
C ASP A 312 19.45 -22.41 13.02
N GLY A 313 19.67 -23.30 12.06
CA GLY A 313 20.60 -24.43 12.18
C GLY A 313 22.07 -24.06 12.01
N GLN A 314 22.40 -22.85 11.54
CA GLN A 314 23.77 -22.41 11.33
C GLN A 314 24.37 -21.85 12.63
N TYR A 315 25.52 -22.38 13.04
CA TYR A 315 26.29 -21.78 14.11
C TYR A 315 26.94 -20.48 13.67
N SER A 316 27.17 -19.60 14.64
CA SER A 316 28.02 -18.42 14.46
C SER A 316 29.39 -18.75 13.82
N TYR A 317 29.96 -19.92 14.10
CA TYR A 317 31.20 -20.39 13.47
C TYR A 317 31.02 -21.07 12.10
N GLY A 318 29.88 -20.92 11.45
CA GLY A 318 29.65 -21.28 10.05
C GLY A 318 29.21 -22.72 9.80
N GLY A 319 29.54 -23.67 10.67
CA GLY A 319 29.01 -25.02 10.59
C GLY A 319 27.49 -25.04 10.72
N VAL A 320 26.84 -26.09 10.22
CA VAL A 320 25.39 -26.29 10.33
C VAL A 320 25.12 -27.57 11.11
N SER A 321 24.19 -27.50 12.06
CA SER A 321 23.76 -28.67 12.82
C SER A 321 23.17 -29.72 11.90
N PHE A 322 23.42 -31.00 12.14
CA PHE A 322 22.66 -32.05 11.47
C PHE A 322 21.25 -32.19 12.06
N SER A 323 20.97 -31.62 13.23
CA SER A 323 19.64 -31.64 13.88
C SER A 323 18.86 -30.35 13.64
N TYR A 324 17.66 -30.25 14.22
CA TYR A 324 16.92 -28.99 14.28
C TYR A 324 17.59 -28.00 15.25
N GLY A 325 17.84 -26.78 14.76
CA GLY A 325 18.47 -25.68 15.50
C GLY A 325 19.96 -25.90 15.81
N ALA A 326 20.70 -24.81 16.05
CA ALA A 326 22.10 -24.86 16.46
C ALA A 326 22.26 -25.38 17.92
N ASN A 327 22.62 -26.65 18.11
CA ASN A 327 22.85 -27.28 19.43
C ASN A 327 24.35 -27.53 19.74
N VAL A 328 24.70 -27.90 20.98
CA VAL A 328 26.12 -28.13 21.31
C VAL A 328 26.62 -29.42 20.65
N ASP A 329 27.73 -29.33 19.91
CA ASP A 329 28.50 -30.45 19.32
C ASP A 329 27.80 -31.35 18.29
N ASP A 330 26.74 -30.88 17.62
CA ASP A 330 26.02 -31.66 16.59
C ASP A 330 26.10 -31.07 15.16
N TRP A 331 27.20 -30.39 14.86
CA TRP A 331 27.56 -29.96 13.51
C TRP A 331 28.03 -31.13 12.64
N ASP A 332 27.80 -31.05 11.33
CA ASP A 332 28.29 -32.04 10.36
C ASP A 332 28.68 -31.41 9.00
N TRP A 333 29.63 -32.06 8.33
CA TRP A 333 30.15 -31.65 7.02
C TRP A 333 29.08 -31.62 5.92
N GLN A 334 28.27 -32.68 5.80
CA GLN A 334 27.29 -32.81 4.73
C GLN A 334 26.16 -31.81 4.93
N SER A 335 25.63 -31.70 6.15
CA SER A 335 24.56 -30.71 6.44
C SER A 335 25.01 -29.28 6.13
N THR A 336 26.27 -28.96 6.44
CA THR A 336 26.87 -27.66 6.10
C THR A 336 27.02 -27.47 4.59
N ALA A 337 27.55 -28.46 3.88
CA ALA A 337 27.73 -28.39 2.43
C ALA A 337 26.41 -28.25 1.68
N TYR A 338 25.39 -29.02 2.08
CA TYR A 338 24.08 -28.99 1.43
C TYR A 338 23.30 -27.70 1.73
N ALA A 339 23.43 -27.15 2.94
CA ALA A 339 22.87 -25.84 3.25
C ALA A 339 23.48 -24.75 2.35
N ALA A 340 24.81 -24.73 2.21
CA ALA A 340 25.50 -23.77 1.35
C ALA A 340 25.05 -23.88 -0.12
N LEU A 341 24.91 -25.12 -0.62
CA LEU A 341 24.44 -25.37 -1.98
C LEU A 341 22.97 -24.96 -2.18
N ALA A 342 22.10 -25.18 -1.19
CA ALA A 342 20.70 -24.78 -1.26
C ALA A 342 20.54 -23.25 -1.24
N LEU A 343 21.29 -22.54 -0.38
CA LEU A 343 21.30 -21.08 -0.35
C LEU A 343 21.84 -20.49 -1.65
N ALA A 344 22.89 -21.09 -2.22
CA ALA A 344 23.43 -20.69 -3.53
C ALA A 344 22.42 -20.86 -4.67
N ASP A 345 21.58 -21.91 -4.63
CA ASP A 345 20.50 -22.12 -5.61
C ASP A 345 19.36 -21.09 -5.47
N VAL A 346 19.13 -20.55 -4.27
CA VAL A 346 18.14 -19.49 -4.02
C VAL A 346 18.67 -18.14 -4.53
N ASP A 347 19.74 -17.65 -3.92
CA ASP A 347 20.42 -16.40 -4.30
C ASP A 347 21.80 -16.29 -3.65
N LEU A 348 22.85 -16.62 -4.40
CA LEU A 348 24.25 -16.54 -3.95
C LEU A 348 24.66 -15.13 -3.47
N GLY A 349 24.11 -14.07 -4.05
CA GLY A 349 24.48 -12.70 -3.70
C GLY A 349 23.80 -12.22 -2.41
N LEU A 350 22.58 -12.69 -2.16
CA LEU A 350 21.85 -12.37 -0.93
C LEU A 350 22.44 -13.10 0.29
N TYR A 351 22.82 -14.37 0.13
CA TYR A 351 23.32 -15.23 1.22
C TYR A 351 24.85 -15.41 1.18
N GLU A 352 25.57 -14.47 0.57
CA GLU A 352 27.03 -14.56 0.35
C GLU A 352 27.78 -14.72 1.68
N THR A 353 27.35 -14.00 2.73
CA THR A 353 27.96 -14.05 4.07
C THR A 353 27.80 -15.42 4.71
N GLU A 354 26.57 -15.94 4.71
CA GLU A 354 26.20 -17.22 5.32
C GLU A 354 26.91 -18.38 4.63
N ILE A 355 26.91 -18.39 3.29
CA ILE A 355 27.62 -19.38 2.45
C ILE A 355 29.13 -19.30 2.68
N SER A 356 29.69 -18.09 2.75
CA SER A 356 31.13 -17.89 2.99
C SER A 356 31.54 -18.38 4.38
N ASN A 357 30.67 -18.22 5.38
CA ASN A 357 30.88 -18.77 6.71
C ASN A 357 30.88 -20.31 6.70
N MET A 358 29.93 -20.94 6.00
CA MET A 358 29.89 -22.41 5.82
C MET A 358 31.14 -22.92 5.11
N ALA A 359 31.53 -22.28 4.01
CA ALA A 359 32.72 -22.62 3.23
C ALA A 359 34.01 -22.52 4.08
N TYR A 360 34.12 -21.51 4.94
CA TYR A 360 35.31 -21.31 5.77
C TYR A 360 35.39 -22.40 6.84
N TRP A 361 34.26 -22.77 7.41
CA TRP A 361 34.21 -23.86 8.37
C TRP A 361 34.59 -25.21 7.74
N LEU A 362 34.13 -25.48 6.52
CA LEU A 362 34.52 -26.67 5.75
C LEU A 362 36.03 -26.71 5.45
N SER A 363 36.63 -25.57 5.08
CA SER A 363 38.08 -25.50 4.82
C SER A 363 38.90 -25.66 6.11
N ALA A 364 38.42 -25.07 7.23
CA ALA A 364 39.07 -25.17 8.53
C ALA A 364 39.04 -26.58 9.13
N THR A 365 38.15 -27.46 8.64
CA THR A 365 37.99 -28.85 9.09
C THR A 365 38.54 -29.88 8.09
N GLN A 366 39.10 -29.42 6.97
CA GLN A 366 39.75 -30.25 5.96
C GLN A 366 41.14 -30.72 6.42
N ASP A 367 41.50 -31.97 6.14
CA ASP A 367 42.86 -32.46 6.33
C ASP A 367 43.79 -31.86 5.27
N GLN A 368 44.65 -30.94 5.71
CA GLN A 368 45.52 -30.17 4.84
C GLN A 368 46.65 -30.98 4.17
N THR A 369 46.82 -32.24 4.56
CA THR A 369 47.85 -33.11 3.96
C THR A 369 47.30 -33.91 2.78
N SER A 370 46.04 -34.32 2.84
CA SER A 370 45.39 -35.17 1.83
C SER A 370 44.32 -34.47 1.01
N GLY A 371 43.83 -33.29 1.44
CA GLY A 371 42.69 -32.59 0.84
C GLY A 371 41.32 -33.21 1.19
N ALA A 372 41.29 -34.24 2.05
CA ALA A 372 40.07 -34.97 2.42
C ALA A 372 39.46 -34.49 3.75
N TRP A 373 38.23 -34.92 4.02
CA TRP A 373 37.58 -34.78 5.34
C TRP A 373 37.58 -36.14 6.04
N ILE A 374 38.51 -36.31 6.98
CA ILE A 374 38.85 -37.60 7.57
C ILE A 374 38.19 -37.75 8.94
N TYR A 375 37.39 -38.80 9.13
CA TYR A 375 36.81 -39.12 10.44
C TYR A 375 37.87 -39.53 11.45
N GLY A 376 37.57 -39.41 12.76
CA GLY A 376 38.49 -39.80 13.84
C GLY A 376 38.95 -41.26 13.80
N SER A 377 38.27 -42.11 13.02
CA SER A 377 38.66 -43.49 12.71
C SER A 377 39.75 -43.63 11.64
N GLY A 378 40.16 -42.53 10.99
CA GLY A 378 41.05 -42.51 9.83
C GLY A 378 40.36 -42.87 8.51
N THR A 379 39.02 -42.86 8.47
CA THR A 379 38.24 -43.27 7.29
C THR A 379 38.00 -42.09 6.35
N HIS A 380 38.22 -42.32 5.06
CA HIS A 380 37.98 -41.37 3.98
C HIS A 380 36.65 -41.68 3.29
N TYR A 381 35.78 -40.68 3.10
CA TYR A 381 34.54 -40.79 2.32
C TYR A 381 34.56 -39.81 1.14
N PRO A 382 34.75 -40.29 -0.10
CA PRO A 382 34.86 -39.44 -1.28
C PRO A 382 33.60 -38.62 -1.58
N GLU A 383 32.42 -39.14 -1.27
CA GLU A 383 31.13 -38.46 -1.44
C GLU A 383 31.09 -37.12 -0.68
N ILE A 384 31.46 -37.15 0.60
CA ILE A 384 31.56 -35.97 1.47
C ILE A 384 32.61 -34.99 0.93
N GLY A 385 33.73 -35.53 0.41
CA GLY A 385 34.72 -34.71 -0.28
C GLY A 385 34.14 -33.97 -1.49
N GLY A 386 33.25 -34.62 -2.25
CA GLY A 386 32.55 -34.04 -3.40
C GLY A 386 31.64 -32.89 -2.99
N GLU A 387 30.80 -33.12 -1.99
CA GLU A 387 29.83 -32.16 -1.45
C GLU A 387 30.54 -30.94 -0.86
N ASN A 388 31.55 -31.15 0.00
CA ASN A 388 32.29 -30.08 0.65
C ASN A 388 33.09 -29.25 -0.37
N THR A 389 33.72 -29.91 -1.35
CA THR A 389 34.44 -29.20 -2.43
C THR A 389 33.48 -28.35 -3.26
N ALA A 390 32.27 -28.86 -3.56
CA ALA A 390 31.24 -28.09 -4.24
C ALA A 390 30.79 -26.87 -3.42
N ALA A 391 30.49 -27.06 -2.14
CA ALA A 391 30.03 -25.98 -1.26
C ALA A 391 31.08 -24.87 -1.09
N MET A 392 32.35 -25.24 -0.85
CA MET A 392 33.44 -24.27 -0.70
C MET A 392 33.68 -23.41 -1.94
N SER A 393 33.36 -23.94 -3.14
CA SER A 393 33.50 -23.20 -4.40
C SER A 393 32.66 -21.92 -4.50
N PHE A 394 31.63 -21.79 -3.65
CA PHE A 394 30.72 -20.65 -3.61
C PHE A 394 31.10 -19.60 -2.56
N GLY A 395 32.09 -19.87 -1.70
CA GLY A 395 32.50 -18.95 -0.64
C GLY A 395 33.34 -17.77 -1.13
N ASN A 396 33.13 -16.60 -0.53
CA ASN A 396 33.94 -15.39 -0.74
C ASN A 396 34.69 -15.02 0.55
N PRO A 397 36.05 -15.00 0.55
CA PRO A 397 36.83 -14.63 1.73
C PRO A 397 36.54 -13.26 2.30
N SER A 398 36.10 -12.30 1.48
CA SER A 398 35.83 -10.94 1.93
C SER A 398 34.48 -10.82 2.65
N ALA A 399 33.61 -11.83 2.52
CA ALA A 399 32.29 -11.89 3.15
C ALA A 399 32.29 -12.74 4.43
N VAL A 400 33.44 -13.29 4.84
CA VAL A 400 33.54 -14.11 6.05
C VAL A 400 33.36 -13.25 7.30
N THR A 401 32.47 -13.68 8.18
CA THR A 401 32.34 -13.12 9.52
C THR A 401 33.53 -13.56 10.36
N LEU A 402 34.23 -12.61 10.96
CA LEU A 402 35.39 -12.86 11.82
C LEU A 402 34.97 -12.84 13.29
N THR A 403 35.69 -13.58 14.14
CA THR A 403 35.47 -13.54 15.59
C THR A 403 35.79 -12.14 16.06
N GLY A 404 34.88 -11.50 16.80
CA GLY A 404 35.05 -10.12 17.23
C GLY A 404 33.96 -9.65 18.15
N VAL A 405 34.12 -8.44 18.68
CA VAL A 405 33.10 -7.77 19.49
C VAL A 405 32.55 -6.60 18.68
N ASN A 406 31.24 -6.55 18.49
CA ASN A 406 30.56 -5.51 17.72
C ASN A 406 29.54 -4.80 18.58
N GLY A 407 29.48 -3.47 18.48
CA GLY A 407 28.38 -2.69 19.04
C GLY A 407 27.34 -2.37 17.96
N ASP A 408 26.07 -2.34 18.32
CA ASP A 408 24.97 -2.00 17.41
C ASP A 408 24.17 -0.81 17.96
N ALA A 409 24.09 0.27 17.17
CA ALA A 409 23.27 1.44 17.49
C ALA A 409 22.22 1.75 16.41
N THR A 410 21.90 0.76 15.57
CA THR A 410 20.92 0.91 14.51
C THR A 410 19.57 1.34 15.08
N GLY A 411 19.03 2.45 14.57
CA GLY A 411 17.76 3.02 15.04
C GLY A 411 17.83 3.77 16.38
N PHE A 412 19.03 3.99 16.95
CA PHE A 412 19.18 4.84 18.13
C PHE A 412 19.51 6.28 17.75
N CYS A 413 18.79 7.21 18.37
CA CYS A 413 19.13 8.62 18.36
C CYS A 413 18.87 9.25 19.74
N LEU A 414 19.71 10.21 20.12
CA LEU A 414 19.56 11.00 21.33
C LEU A 414 18.91 12.35 21.03
N SER A 415 17.86 12.66 21.77
CA SER A 415 17.07 13.88 21.58
C SER A 415 16.50 14.42 22.89
N SER A 416 15.63 15.42 22.79
CA SER A 416 14.87 15.91 23.94
C SER A 416 13.86 14.89 24.48
N VAL A 417 13.47 13.91 23.65
CA VAL A 417 12.50 12.86 23.95
C VAL A 417 13.22 11.56 24.32
N SER A 418 14.14 11.12 23.46
CA SER A 418 15.00 9.95 23.69
C SER A 418 16.27 10.38 24.44
N THR A 419 16.15 10.45 25.76
CA THR A 419 17.23 11.02 26.60
C THR A 419 18.34 10.05 26.95
N CYS A 420 18.13 8.74 26.81
CA CYS A 420 19.09 7.69 27.16
C CYS A 420 18.83 6.47 26.27
N VAL A 421 19.85 6.05 25.52
CA VAL A 421 19.82 4.88 24.63
C VAL A 421 20.82 3.84 25.15
N THR A 422 20.52 2.56 24.94
CA THR A 422 21.36 1.46 25.46
C THR A 422 21.92 0.65 24.30
N VAL A 423 23.23 0.76 24.09
CA VAL A 423 23.94 0.13 22.98
C VAL A 423 24.40 -1.28 23.37
N PRO A 424 23.87 -2.36 22.75
CA PRO A 424 24.36 -3.71 22.96
C PRO A 424 25.73 -3.93 22.31
N PHE A 425 26.59 -4.67 23.00
CA PHE A 425 27.87 -5.17 22.48
C PHE A 425 27.88 -6.69 22.52
N THR A 426 28.03 -7.31 21.37
CA THR A 426 27.87 -8.75 21.15
C THR A 426 29.21 -9.37 20.75
N LEU A 427 29.54 -10.53 21.33
CA LEU A 427 30.59 -11.41 20.84
C LEU A 427 30.04 -12.16 19.64
N VAL A 428 30.58 -11.85 18.47
CA VAL A 428 30.34 -12.62 17.25
C VAL A 428 31.47 -13.64 17.15
N ARG A 429 31.13 -14.91 16.94
CA ARG A 429 32.13 -15.93 16.60
C ARG A 429 32.24 -15.96 15.10
N GLY A 430 33.47 -15.92 14.62
CA GLY A 430 33.75 -15.97 13.21
C GLY A 430 33.66 -17.39 12.70
N ALA A 431 33.47 -17.51 11.40
CA ALA A 431 33.45 -18.78 10.73
C ALA A 431 34.71 -19.60 11.06
N GLY A 432 34.56 -20.91 11.23
CA GLY A 432 35.62 -21.85 11.57
C GLY A 432 36.17 -21.72 13.00
N ASP A 433 35.77 -20.74 13.81
CA ASP A 433 36.20 -20.63 15.20
C ASP A 433 35.38 -21.54 16.13
N ILE A 434 35.92 -22.73 16.43
CA ILE A 434 35.33 -23.70 17.36
C ILE A 434 35.93 -23.59 18.78
N GLU A 435 36.81 -22.62 19.03
CA GLU A 435 37.55 -22.53 20.30
C GLU A 435 36.67 -21.95 21.41
N GLU A 436 36.31 -22.74 22.41
CA GLU A 436 35.51 -22.25 23.54
C GLU A 436 36.16 -21.04 24.24
N ALA A 437 35.41 -19.96 24.45
CA ALA A 437 35.89 -18.77 25.15
C ALA A 437 35.58 -18.84 26.66
N ARG A 438 36.60 -18.72 27.51
CA ARG A 438 36.45 -18.69 28.97
C ARG A 438 36.25 -17.30 29.53
N GLY A 439 36.79 -16.29 28.86
CA GLY A 439 36.70 -14.92 29.31
C GLY A 439 37.12 -13.93 28.26
N VAL A 440 36.58 -12.72 28.38
CA VAL A 440 36.80 -11.60 27.48
C VAL A 440 37.06 -10.34 28.30
N SER A 441 37.99 -9.52 27.83
CA SER A 441 38.19 -8.16 28.30
C SER A 441 38.02 -7.23 27.11
N VAL A 442 37.11 -6.26 27.20
CA VAL A 442 36.83 -5.28 26.14
C VAL A 442 37.08 -3.89 26.69
N THR A 443 37.93 -3.11 26.04
CA THR A 443 38.12 -1.69 26.35
C THR A 443 37.41 -0.85 25.32
N ILE A 444 36.52 0.03 25.78
CA ILE A 444 35.77 0.97 24.94
C ILE A 444 36.12 2.42 25.29
N GLN A 445 36.05 3.29 24.28
CA GLN A 445 36.19 4.73 24.39
C GLN A 445 34.89 5.41 23.96
N ILE A 446 34.22 6.04 24.91
CA ILE A 446 33.03 6.87 24.67
C ILE A 446 33.49 8.29 24.33
N SER A 447 32.95 8.87 23.25
CA SER A 447 33.29 10.22 22.80
C SER A 447 32.80 11.30 23.79
N PRO A 448 33.40 12.51 23.80
CA PRO A 448 33.03 13.59 24.72
C PRO A 448 31.58 14.11 24.58
N GLU A 449 30.93 13.84 23.45
CA GLU A 449 29.54 14.19 23.17
C GLU A 449 28.54 13.33 23.94
N LEU A 450 28.99 12.17 24.47
CA LEU A 450 28.19 11.22 25.21
C LEU A 450 28.65 11.11 26.67
N GLU A 451 27.73 10.77 27.56
CA GLU A 451 28.01 10.37 28.94
C GLU A 451 27.11 9.20 29.34
N LEU A 452 27.53 8.39 30.31
CA LEU A 452 26.70 7.28 30.77
C LEU A 452 25.45 7.79 31.50
N CYS A 453 24.26 7.31 31.11
CA CYS A 453 23.00 7.54 31.84
C CYS A 453 22.70 6.46 32.88
N GLY A 454 23.45 5.36 32.86
CA GLY A 454 23.33 4.24 33.79
C GLY A 454 24.65 3.51 33.99
N SER A 455 24.62 2.37 34.68
CA SER A 455 25.76 1.46 34.73
C SER A 455 25.79 0.58 33.49
N ILE A 456 26.97 0.28 32.95
CA ILE A 456 27.14 -0.75 31.92
C ILE A 456 26.72 -2.10 32.51
N THR A 457 25.71 -2.73 31.91
CA THR A 457 25.10 -3.98 32.39
C THR A 457 25.64 -5.18 31.64
N GLN A 458 25.71 -6.31 32.34
CA GLN A 458 26.08 -7.60 31.76
C GLN A 458 24.95 -8.11 30.86
N GLY A 459 25.30 -8.66 29.70
CA GLY A 459 24.38 -9.35 28.80
C GLY A 459 24.18 -10.82 29.18
N ASP A 460 23.60 -11.60 28.26
CA ASP A 460 23.21 -13.00 28.47
C ASP A 460 24.29 -14.03 28.10
N TRP A 461 25.45 -13.61 27.56
CA TRP A 461 26.51 -14.51 27.09
C TRP A 461 27.01 -15.50 28.15
N LEU A 462 26.91 -15.16 29.43
CA LEU A 462 27.36 -15.99 30.55
C LEU A 462 26.21 -16.70 31.30
N ASP A 463 24.98 -16.62 30.79
CA ASP A 463 23.83 -17.28 31.42
C ASP A 463 24.05 -18.79 31.55
N GLY A 464 23.74 -19.35 32.71
CA GLY A 464 23.96 -20.77 33.03
C GLY A 464 25.34 -21.10 33.60
N TYR A 465 26.29 -20.16 33.61
CA TYR A 465 27.61 -20.32 34.20
C TYR A 465 27.71 -19.68 35.60
N SER A 466 28.67 -20.17 36.40
CA SER A 466 29.17 -19.35 37.50
C SER A 466 30.20 -18.40 36.92
N ASP A 467 30.08 -17.11 37.17
CA ASP A 467 30.85 -16.10 36.44
C ASP A 467 31.32 -14.92 37.33
N GLN A 468 32.10 -14.03 36.72
CA GLN A 468 32.40 -12.69 37.23
C GLN A 468 32.29 -11.69 36.09
N TYR A 469 31.72 -10.53 36.43
CA TYR A 469 31.60 -9.36 35.58
C TYR A 469 32.12 -8.13 36.33
N PHE A 470 33.07 -7.41 35.73
CA PHE A 470 33.62 -6.18 36.28
C PHE A 470 33.67 -5.09 35.22
N VAL A 471 33.33 -3.86 35.64
CA VAL A 471 33.51 -2.66 34.83
C VAL A 471 34.48 -1.74 35.54
N THR A 472 35.59 -1.45 34.88
CA THR A 472 36.64 -0.54 35.36
C THR A 472 36.55 0.77 34.58
N ASN A 473 36.32 1.89 35.27
CA ASN A 473 36.39 3.23 34.68
C ASN A 473 37.85 3.73 34.72
N ASN A 474 38.47 3.85 33.54
CA ASN A 474 39.86 4.29 33.39
C ASN A 474 39.98 5.83 33.34
N GLY A 475 38.84 6.53 33.28
CA GLY A 475 38.74 7.98 33.17
C GLY A 475 38.67 8.47 31.73
N GLY A 476 38.12 9.67 31.51
CA GLY A 476 38.08 10.30 30.19
C GLY A 476 37.15 9.61 29.18
N GLY A 477 36.11 8.90 29.62
CA GLY A 477 35.21 8.13 28.75
C GLY A 477 35.71 6.73 28.42
N ASN A 478 36.85 6.32 28.95
CA ASN A 478 37.45 5.01 28.74
C ASN A 478 36.99 4.00 29.82
N TYR A 479 36.51 2.84 29.38
CA TYR A 479 36.02 1.77 30.26
C TYR A 479 36.56 0.42 29.81
N THR A 480 36.99 -0.41 30.76
CA THR A 480 37.34 -1.81 30.52
C THR A 480 36.29 -2.71 31.17
N ILE A 481 35.71 -3.61 30.38
CA ILE A 481 34.69 -4.57 30.80
C ILE A 481 35.34 -5.97 30.78
N ASP A 482 35.46 -6.58 31.96
CA ASP A 482 36.06 -7.90 32.16
C ASP A 482 34.98 -8.93 32.51
N GLN A 483 34.98 -10.04 31.78
CA GLN A 483 34.02 -11.13 31.95
C GLN A 483 34.75 -12.48 31.94
N ALA A 484 34.44 -13.36 32.89
CA ALA A 484 35.05 -14.68 32.94
C ALA A 484 34.19 -15.74 33.65
N ILE A 485 34.21 -16.96 33.11
CA ILE A 485 33.61 -18.15 33.73
C ILE A 485 34.49 -18.66 34.89
N LEU A 486 33.88 -18.84 36.06
CA LEU A 486 34.49 -19.37 37.28
C LEU A 486 34.33 -20.89 37.40
N GLY A 487 35.46 -21.60 37.56
CA GLY A 487 35.48 -23.05 37.82
C GLY A 487 35.22 -23.92 36.57
N GLY A 488 35.13 -25.25 36.77
CA GLY A 488 34.81 -26.22 35.72
C GLY A 488 35.99 -26.68 34.84
N THR A 489 35.75 -27.74 34.05
CA THR A 489 36.64 -28.20 32.96
C THR A 489 36.13 -27.79 31.58
N SER A 490 34.82 -27.57 31.42
CA SER A 490 34.20 -27.00 30.23
C SER A 490 34.12 -25.46 30.33
N CYS A 491 34.21 -24.77 29.19
CA CYS A 491 33.87 -23.35 29.04
C CYS A 491 33.12 -23.09 27.72
N GLU A 492 32.26 -24.04 27.33
CA GLU A 492 31.49 -24.09 26.08
C GLU A 492 30.65 -22.82 25.88
N THR A 493 31.28 -21.79 25.33
CA THR A 493 30.61 -20.53 25.02
C THR A 493 30.56 -20.34 23.51
N GLY A 494 29.37 -19.99 23.02
CA GLY A 494 29.16 -19.50 21.66
C GLY A 494 29.36 -17.98 21.58
N GLY A 495 28.81 -17.37 20.54
CA GLY A 495 28.58 -15.92 20.50
C GLY A 495 27.43 -15.52 21.43
N GLY A 496 27.24 -14.23 21.65
CA GLY A 496 26.15 -13.73 22.51
C GLY A 496 26.36 -12.31 23.00
N LEU A 497 25.34 -11.73 23.65
CA LEU A 497 25.40 -10.37 24.16
C LEU A 497 26.35 -10.31 25.36
N LEU A 498 27.45 -9.58 25.23
CA LEU A 498 28.43 -9.45 26.31
C LEU A 498 27.94 -8.44 27.36
N PHE A 499 27.63 -7.22 26.91
CA PHE A 499 27.26 -6.13 27.79
C PHE A 499 26.49 -5.05 27.03
N GLU A 500 25.84 -4.17 27.77
CA GLU A 500 25.10 -3.05 27.20
C GLU A 500 25.59 -1.73 27.81
N VAL A 501 25.75 -0.71 26.95
CA VAL A 501 26.28 0.60 27.33
C VAL A 501 25.16 1.65 27.25
N PRO A 502 24.58 2.06 28.39
CA PRO A 502 23.57 3.12 28.42
C PRO A 502 24.23 4.51 28.32
N VAL A 503 24.00 5.21 27.22
CA VAL A 503 24.54 6.56 26.94
C VAL A 503 23.44 7.60 26.76
N GLN A 504 23.74 8.82 27.19
CA GLN A 504 22.96 10.02 26.96
C GLN A 504 23.85 11.12 26.39
N LYS A 505 23.22 12.18 25.87
CA LYS A 505 23.93 13.38 25.44
C LYS A 505 24.64 14.03 26.63
N ALA A 506 25.93 14.32 26.48
CA ALA A 506 26.69 15.03 27.50
C ALA A 506 26.12 16.43 27.77
N SER A 507 26.20 16.86 29.04
CA SER A 507 25.67 18.17 29.49
C SER A 507 26.26 19.39 28.76
N GLY A 508 27.45 19.26 28.16
CA GLY A 508 28.13 20.31 27.40
C GLY A 508 27.68 20.46 25.94
N VAL A 509 26.94 19.51 25.39
CA VAL A 509 26.47 19.53 24.00
C VAL A 509 25.20 20.39 23.90
N VAL A 510 25.25 21.46 23.10
CA VAL A 510 24.18 22.48 22.98
C VAL A 510 23.72 22.73 21.54
N ALA A 511 24.20 21.90 20.60
CA ALA A 511 23.81 21.86 19.20
C ALA A 511 23.88 20.39 18.75
N ASP A 512 23.37 20.09 17.56
CA ASP A 512 23.45 18.74 16.99
C ASP A 512 24.90 18.29 16.87
N ALA A 513 25.10 17.00 17.13
CA ALA A 513 26.41 16.39 17.19
C ALA A 513 26.30 14.90 16.84
N LEU A 514 27.45 14.26 16.71
CA LEU A 514 27.55 12.82 16.55
C LEU A 514 28.38 12.29 17.72
N GLY A 515 27.75 11.49 18.57
CA GLY A 515 28.43 10.74 19.61
C GLY A 515 28.98 9.44 19.07
N SER A 516 30.05 8.92 19.66
CA SER A 516 30.55 7.60 19.26
C SER A 516 31.05 6.75 20.42
N ILE A 517 31.06 5.44 20.21
CA ILE A 517 31.68 4.44 21.07
C ILE A 517 32.63 3.60 20.20
N GLU A 518 33.94 3.71 20.48
CA GLU A 518 34.99 2.97 19.79
C GLU A 518 35.47 1.80 20.66
N ILE A 519 35.76 0.65 20.07
CA ILE A 519 36.43 -0.45 20.75
C ILE A 519 37.94 -0.27 20.56
N GLU A 520 38.68 -0.06 21.65
CA GLU A 520 40.14 0.15 21.61
C GLU A 520 40.93 -1.14 21.78
N GLU A 521 40.36 -2.14 22.47
CA GLU A 521 41.01 -3.43 22.72
C GLU A 521 39.99 -4.54 22.96
N VAL A 522 40.25 -5.73 22.41
CA VAL A 522 39.55 -6.98 22.75
C VAL A 522 40.58 -8.04 23.10
N LEU A 523 40.47 -8.64 24.28
CA LEU A 523 41.28 -9.77 24.73
C LEU A 523 40.38 -10.96 25.02
N LEU A 524 40.36 -11.93 24.11
CA LEU A 524 39.59 -13.16 24.26
C LEU A 524 40.51 -14.32 24.66
N ARG A 525 40.06 -15.18 25.59
CA ARG A 525 40.84 -16.31 26.12
C ARG A 525 40.05 -17.60 26.10
N ASN A 526 40.68 -18.70 25.68
CA ASN A 526 40.04 -20.03 25.71
C ASN A 526 40.11 -20.72 27.09
N CYS A 527 39.58 -21.93 27.20
CA CYS A 527 39.53 -22.69 28.46
C CYS A 527 40.90 -22.94 29.10
N VAL A 528 41.95 -23.04 28.29
CA VAL A 528 43.34 -23.27 28.73
C VAL A 528 44.17 -21.98 28.81
N ASN A 529 43.50 -20.82 28.74
CA ASN A 529 44.08 -19.48 28.85
C ASN A 529 45.01 -19.09 27.69
N GLN A 530 44.82 -19.69 26.52
CA GLN A 530 45.44 -19.23 25.28
C GLN A 530 44.62 -18.08 24.68
N PRO A 531 45.26 -17.09 24.04
CA PRO A 531 44.55 -16.01 23.35
C PRO A 531 43.79 -16.56 22.15
N ILE A 532 42.53 -16.13 21.99
CA ILE A 532 41.75 -16.29 20.76
C ILE A 532 41.87 -14.95 20.00
N ALA A 533 42.14 -15.02 18.70
CA ALA A 533 42.17 -13.81 17.87
C ALA A 533 40.75 -13.24 17.75
N ALA A 534 40.60 -11.95 18.02
CA ALA A 534 39.31 -11.27 17.95
C ALA A 534 39.50 -9.89 17.30
N GLU A 535 38.64 -9.59 16.34
CA GLU A 535 38.55 -8.29 15.68
C GLU A 535 37.79 -7.29 16.54
N MET A 536 38.16 -6.03 16.38
CA MET A 536 37.43 -4.91 16.97
C MET A 536 36.37 -4.48 15.97
N GLY A 537 35.11 -4.48 16.42
CA GLY A 537 34.00 -4.01 15.60
C GLY A 537 34.16 -2.56 15.16
N ALA A 538 33.37 -2.18 14.16
CA ALA A 538 33.35 -0.83 13.64
C ALA A 538 32.99 0.21 14.72
N LEU A 539 33.35 1.47 14.44
CA LEU A 539 32.96 2.61 15.28
C LEU A 539 31.43 2.69 15.37
N VAL A 540 30.89 2.69 16.58
CA VAL A 540 29.46 2.88 16.81
C VAL A 540 29.18 4.39 16.83
N GLU A 541 28.36 4.87 15.91
CA GLU A 541 27.95 6.28 15.84
C GLU A 541 26.50 6.44 16.29
N ILE A 542 26.24 7.43 17.15
CA ILE A 542 24.92 7.72 17.73
C ILE A 542 24.60 9.18 17.45
N PRO A 543 23.63 9.45 16.55
CA PRO A 543 23.18 10.80 16.27
C PRO A 543 22.63 11.49 17.52
N ILE A 544 22.96 12.76 17.68
CA ILE A 544 22.41 13.64 18.70
C ILE A 544 21.69 14.78 17.97
N ASN A 545 20.37 14.74 17.95
CA ASN A 545 19.53 15.75 17.32
C ASN A 545 18.68 16.45 18.40
N ILE A 546 19.00 17.71 18.66
CA ILE A 546 18.28 18.54 19.63
C ILE A 546 17.49 19.65 18.96
N GLU A 547 17.68 19.86 17.65
CA GLU A 547 16.89 20.80 16.89
C GLU A 547 15.47 20.23 16.70
N ILE A 548 14.47 21.08 16.84
CA ILE A 548 13.08 20.68 16.62
C ILE A 548 12.79 20.91 15.15
N PRO A 549 12.23 19.94 14.41
CA PRO A 549 11.94 20.09 13.00
C PRO A 549 10.98 21.26 12.74
N ALA A 550 11.05 21.83 11.54
CA ALA A 550 10.16 22.92 11.17
C ALA A 550 8.69 22.45 11.10
N ALA A 551 7.77 23.34 11.49
CA ALA A 551 6.35 23.10 11.26
C ALA A 551 6.05 23.01 9.76
N LEU A 552 5.06 22.21 9.39
CA LEU A 552 4.63 22.04 8.00
C LEU A 552 4.24 23.38 7.39
N ALA A 553 4.79 23.71 6.22
CA ALA A 553 4.62 25.01 5.58
C ALA A 553 3.20 25.26 5.04
N SER A 554 2.52 24.21 4.59
CA SER A 554 1.17 24.29 4.04
C SER A 554 0.43 22.97 4.26
N LEU A 555 -0.67 23.05 4.99
CA LEU A 555 -1.69 22.02 5.09
C LEU A 555 -2.99 22.54 4.45
N ALA A 556 -3.53 21.76 3.51
CA ALA A 556 -4.82 22.05 2.87
C ALA A 556 -5.77 20.86 3.05
N ALA A 557 -7.06 21.14 3.16
CA ALA A 557 -8.10 20.13 3.18
C ALA A 557 -9.18 20.52 2.15
N SER A 558 -9.66 19.54 1.38
CA SER A 558 -10.74 19.75 0.41
C SER A 558 -11.72 18.59 0.44
N GLN A 559 -13.00 18.91 0.30
CA GLN A 559 -14.06 17.91 0.22
C GLN A 559 -13.88 17.06 -1.05
N VAL A 560 -13.93 15.74 -0.91
CA VAL A 560 -14.01 14.83 -2.06
C VAL A 560 -15.45 14.83 -2.55
N THR A 561 -15.73 15.61 -3.58
CA THR A 561 -17.10 15.75 -4.09
C THR A 561 -17.59 14.51 -4.83
N SER A 562 -16.72 13.55 -5.15
CA SER A 562 -17.09 12.35 -5.89
C SER A 562 -17.40 11.15 -4.99
N GLY A 563 -18.65 10.72 -5.03
CA GLY A 563 -19.10 9.49 -4.37
C GLY A 563 -19.34 9.66 -2.86
N ASN A 564 -20.29 8.88 -2.36
CA ASN A 564 -20.67 8.87 -0.96
C ASN A 564 -21.27 7.48 -0.63
N PRO A 565 -20.80 6.78 0.42
CA PRO A 565 -21.41 5.52 0.86
C PRO A 565 -22.83 5.73 1.41
N THR A 566 -23.51 4.67 1.85
CA THR A 566 -24.90 4.69 2.40
C THR A 566 -25.09 5.53 3.68
N GLN A 567 -24.09 6.33 4.08
CA GLN A 567 -24.06 7.18 5.27
C GLN A 567 -24.31 8.66 4.95
N ALA A 568 -24.33 9.02 3.66
CA ALA A 568 -24.52 10.38 3.17
C ALA A 568 -23.52 11.42 3.72
N THR A 569 -22.26 11.00 3.82
CA THR A 569 -21.06 11.83 4.01
C THR A 569 -20.00 11.60 2.90
N THR A 570 -19.32 12.65 2.49
CA THR A 570 -18.18 12.60 1.58
C THR A 570 -16.86 12.47 2.34
N ASN A 571 -15.82 11.96 1.69
CA ASN A 571 -14.47 12.01 2.26
C ASN A 571 -13.89 13.44 2.21
N VAL A 572 -12.79 13.66 2.94
CA VAL A 572 -11.98 14.88 2.89
C VAL A 572 -10.54 14.52 2.52
N ASP A 573 -10.02 15.12 1.46
CA ASP A 573 -8.62 14.99 1.05
C ASP A 573 -7.78 16.03 1.79
N VAL A 574 -6.82 15.56 2.58
CA VAL A 574 -5.86 16.38 3.32
C VAL A 574 -4.52 16.35 2.60
N SER A 575 -4.16 17.46 1.97
CA SER A 575 -2.99 17.60 1.12
C SER A 575 -1.86 18.37 1.80
N PHE A 576 -0.67 17.78 1.77
CA PHE A 576 0.56 18.37 2.30
C PHE A 576 1.80 17.69 1.69
N THR A 577 2.95 18.31 1.90
CA THR A 577 4.27 17.72 1.58
C THR A 577 5.18 17.96 2.78
N ALA A 578 5.80 16.90 3.31
CA ALA A 578 6.81 17.03 4.36
C ALA A 578 7.91 18.04 3.98
N PRO A 579 8.53 18.70 4.98
CA PRO A 579 9.74 19.50 4.75
C PRO A 579 10.82 18.68 4.04
N SER A 580 11.66 19.34 3.24
CA SER A 580 12.77 18.67 2.53
C SER A 580 13.98 18.37 3.42
N GLU A 581 13.77 18.28 4.74
CA GLU A 581 14.78 17.94 5.73
C GLU A 581 15.03 16.43 5.66
N SER A 582 16.29 16.01 5.72
CA SER A 582 16.69 14.62 5.42
C SER A 582 16.33 13.62 6.52
N ASP A 583 15.98 14.13 7.71
CA ASP A 583 15.72 13.40 8.94
C ASP A 583 14.22 13.30 9.27
N VAL A 584 13.31 13.80 8.42
CA VAL A 584 11.87 13.66 8.66
C VAL A 584 11.40 12.23 8.42
N VAL A 585 10.77 11.62 9.42
CA VAL A 585 10.26 10.23 9.36
C VAL A 585 8.74 10.15 9.30
N ALA A 586 8.02 11.13 9.83
CA ALA A 586 6.56 11.15 9.78
C ALA A 586 5.96 12.56 9.76
N VAL A 587 4.74 12.68 9.22
CA VAL A 587 3.84 13.81 9.48
C VAL A 587 2.54 13.27 10.05
N HIS A 588 2.24 13.62 11.29
CA HIS A 588 1.02 13.21 12.00
C HIS A 588 -0.10 14.20 11.73
N VAL A 589 -1.20 13.74 11.14
CA VAL A 589 -2.38 14.56 10.82
C VAL A 589 -3.48 14.31 11.86
N TYR A 590 -4.06 15.40 12.37
CA TYR A 590 -5.16 15.37 13.32
C TYR A 590 -6.34 16.20 12.81
N ARG A 591 -7.56 15.79 13.15
CA ARG A 591 -8.80 16.51 12.88
C ARG A 591 -9.51 16.96 14.15
N ALA A 592 -10.29 18.03 14.06
CA ALA A 592 -11.26 18.43 15.07
C ALA A 592 -12.54 18.98 14.39
N PRO A 593 -13.73 18.73 14.96
CA PRO A 593 -14.96 19.33 14.46
C PRO A 593 -15.05 20.82 14.82
N TYR A 594 -15.87 21.57 14.08
CA TYR A 594 -16.38 22.86 14.55
C TYR A 594 -17.30 22.66 15.76
N GLY A 595 -17.20 23.52 16.78
CA GLY A 595 -18.09 23.47 17.95
C GLY A 595 -17.50 22.77 19.19
N LEU A 596 -18.37 22.33 20.11
CA LEU A 596 -18.00 21.84 21.45
C LEU A 596 -17.53 20.37 21.51
N GLY A 597 -17.13 19.78 20.38
CA GLY A 597 -16.56 18.42 20.31
C GLY A 597 -17.58 17.28 20.16
N ASP A 598 -18.89 17.57 20.12
CA ASP A 598 -19.95 16.60 19.77
C ASP A 598 -20.56 17.02 18.43
N VAL A 599 -20.37 16.19 17.39
CA VAL A 599 -20.85 16.44 16.03
C VAL A 599 -22.35 16.15 15.87
N THR A 600 -22.95 15.40 16.81
CA THR A 600 -24.27 14.79 16.60
C THR A 600 -25.45 15.75 16.77
N GLY A 601 -25.19 17.03 17.10
CA GLY A 601 -26.22 18.03 17.39
C GLY A 601 -26.19 19.32 16.57
N SER A 602 -25.13 19.60 15.81
CA SER A 602 -24.92 20.94 15.21
C SER A 602 -25.14 20.99 13.69
N TYR A 603 -25.45 19.87 13.03
CA TYR A 603 -25.79 19.88 11.60
C TYR A 603 -27.23 20.37 11.37
N PRO A 604 -27.48 21.25 10.38
CA PRO A 604 -26.54 22.14 9.69
C PRO A 604 -26.31 23.48 10.43
N GLU A 605 -26.97 23.70 11.57
CA GLU A 605 -27.02 24.96 12.34
C GLU A 605 -25.78 25.20 13.22
N TYR A 606 -24.58 25.14 12.62
CA TYR A 606 -23.31 25.21 13.36
C TYR A 606 -23.09 26.54 14.09
N ASP A 607 -23.61 27.64 13.55
CA ASP A 607 -23.45 29.01 14.06
C ASP A 607 -24.51 29.43 15.07
N ASP A 608 -25.60 28.67 15.19
CA ASP A 608 -26.70 28.95 16.13
C ASP A 608 -26.44 28.44 17.55
N GLU A 609 -25.52 27.48 17.71
CA GLU A 609 -25.22 26.90 19.02
C GLU A 609 -24.30 27.81 19.86
N ALA A 610 -24.81 28.24 21.02
CA ALA A 610 -24.12 29.17 21.89
C ALA A 610 -22.80 28.59 22.45
N GLY A 611 -21.67 29.15 22.02
CA GLY A 611 -20.34 28.72 22.43
C GLY A 611 -19.63 27.87 21.38
N SER A 612 -20.29 27.56 20.25
CA SER A 612 -19.64 26.96 19.08
C SER A 612 -18.65 27.94 18.45
N ALA A 613 -17.46 27.44 18.15
CA ALA A 613 -16.39 28.18 17.52
C ALA A 613 -15.47 27.20 16.79
N ALA A 614 -14.65 27.72 15.87
CA ALA A 614 -13.57 26.95 15.29
C ALA A 614 -12.56 26.51 16.38
N PRO A 615 -12.02 25.29 16.31
CA PRO A 615 -11.04 24.80 17.28
C PRO A 615 -9.75 25.62 17.20
N THR A 616 -9.02 25.71 18.31
CA THR A 616 -7.67 26.27 18.34
C THR A 616 -6.63 25.18 18.06
N ALA A 617 -5.57 25.52 17.31
CA ALA A 617 -4.46 24.60 17.07
C ALA A 617 -3.87 24.07 18.40
N PRO A 618 -3.67 22.74 18.55
CA PRO A 618 -3.23 22.14 19.80
C PRO A 618 -1.70 22.21 19.93
N SER A 619 -1.21 21.96 21.15
CA SER A 619 0.20 21.59 21.38
C SER A 619 0.36 20.07 21.26
N TRP A 620 1.58 19.61 20.95
CA TRP A 620 1.89 18.18 21.00
C TRP A 620 1.98 17.66 22.46
N PRO A 621 1.45 16.45 22.75
CA PRO A 621 0.53 15.67 21.92
C PRO A 621 -0.88 16.27 21.94
N PRO A 622 -1.62 16.24 20.81
CA PRO A 622 -2.99 16.75 20.76
C PRO A 622 -3.91 15.99 21.73
N GLY A 623 -4.74 16.73 22.47
CA GLY A 623 -5.84 16.19 23.27
C GLY A 623 -7.20 16.57 22.69
N ASP A 624 -8.29 16.17 23.37
CA ASP A 624 -9.66 16.48 22.95
C ASP A 624 -9.84 17.97 22.60
N PRO A 625 -10.52 18.32 21.49
CA PRO A 625 -11.30 17.46 20.59
C PRO A 625 -10.50 16.90 19.38
N TRP A 626 -9.16 16.94 19.41
CA TRP A 626 -8.33 16.53 18.29
C TRP A 626 -8.18 15.00 18.23
N VAL A 627 -8.51 14.42 17.07
CA VAL A 627 -8.47 12.98 16.81
C VAL A 627 -7.43 12.70 15.73
N TRP A 628 -6.61 11.67 15.94
CA TRP A 628 -5.61 11.23 14.97
C TRP A 628 -6.28 10.73 13.67
N VAL A 629 -5.73 11.10 12.52
CA VAL A 629 -6.21 10.73 11.19
C VAL A 629 -5.25 9.77 10.51
N ALA A 630 -3.98 10.16 10.38
CA ALA A 630 -2.97 9.36 9.70
C ALA A 630 -1.54 9.85 10.00
N ASP A 631 -0.58 8.97 9.76
CA ASP A 631 0.85 9.29 9.66
C ASP A 631 1.29 9.06 8.21
N ALA A 632 1.79 10.09 7.53
CA ALA A 632 2.28 10.00 6.15
C ALA A 632 3.31 11.09 5.85
N LEU A 633 4.25 10.85 4.94
CA LEU A 633 5.24 11.87 4.53
C LEU A 633 4.67 12.87 3.52
N SER A 634 3.58 12.53 2.83
CA SER A 634 2.89 13.41 1.89
C SER A 634 1.44 13.00 1.70
N GLY A 635 0.62 13.95 1.27
CA GLY A 635 -0.78 13.75 0.90
C GLY A 635 -1.01 13.69 -0.62
N PRO A 636 -2.27 13.50 -1.07
CA PRO A 636 -3.47 13.57 -0.24
C PRO A 636 -3.68 12.33 0.64
N VAL A 637 -3.92 12.56 1.93
CA VAL A 637 -4.47 11.56 2.85
C VAL A 637 -5.99 11.69 2.83
N VAL A 638 -6.70 10.58 2.67
CA VAL A 638 -8.17 10.57 2.62
C VAL A 638 -8.72 10.33 4.03
N ASP A 639 -9.46 11.30 4.57
CA ASP A 639 -10.21 11.14 5.81
C ASP A 639 -11.67 10.75 5.54
N ASN A 640 -12.13 9.68 6.18
CA ASN A 640 -13.48 9.15 6.06
C ASN A 640 -14.23 9.29 7.39
N ILE A 641 -15.23 10.16 7.38
CA ILE A 641 -15.94 10.58 8.58
C ILE A 641 -17.42 10.24 8.43
N ALA A 642 -17.94 9.46 9.38
CA ALA A 642 -19.31 8.96 9.34
C ALA A 642 -20.36 10.03 9.69
N ASP A 643 -20.00 11.01 10.53
CA ASP A 643 -20.90 12.07 10.98
C ASP A 643 -20.81 13.29 10.05
N ARG A 644 -21.97 13.88 9.68
CA ARG A 644 -22.00 15.15 8.96
C ARG A 644 -21.46 16.26 9.85
N GLY A 645 -20.53 17.05 9.33
CA GLY A 645 -19.90 18.12 10.08
C GLY A 645 -19.01 19.03 9.23
N TYR A 646 -18.40 19.98 9.91
CA TYR A 646 -17.40 20.89 9.37
C TYR A 646 -16.07 20.68 10.12
N TRP A 647 -15.01 20.32 9.39
CA TRP A 647 -13.82 19.69 9.97
C TRP A 647 -12.56 20.51 9.75
N TYR A 648 -11.74 20.64 10.79
CA TYR A 648 -10.45 21.33 10.77
C TYR A 648 -9.31 20.35 10.95
N TYR A 649 -8.18 20.60 10.31
CA TYR A 649 -6.99 19.77 10.37
C TYR A 649 -5.76 20.57 10.81
N VAL A 650 -4.87 19.88 11.51
CA VAL A 650 -3.51 20.31 11.84
C VAL A 650 -2.57 19.13 11.63
N ALA A 651 -1.30 19.42 11.43
CA ALA A 651 -0.26 18.42 11.27
C ALA A 651 0.98 18.74 12.11
N PHE A 652 1.71 17.70 12.49
CA PHE A 652 2.98 17.76 13.23
C PHE A 652 4.02 16.95 12.47
N VAL A 653 5.26 17.43 12.42
CA VAL A 653 6.38 16.76 11.73
C VAL A 653 7.25 16.12 12.79
N GLU A 654 7.58 14.84 12.63
CA GLU A 654 8.49 14.08 13.49
C GLU A 654 9.78 13.75 12.73
N ASP A 655 10.92 13.95 13.38
CA ASP A 655 12.24 13.55 12.87
C ASP A 655 12.65 12.14 13.35
N GLU A 656 13.75 11.62 12.80
CA GLU A 656 14.31 10.28 13.12
C GLU A 656 14.66 10.11 14.61
N CYS A 657 14.78 11.22 15.33
CA CYS A 657 15.13 11.29 16.73
C CYS A 657 13.93 11.50 17.65
N GLY A 658 12.71 11.51 17.08
CA GLY A 658 11.44 11.67 17.77
C GLY A 658 11.15 13.09 18.25
N ASN A 659 11.90 14.11 17.79
CA ASN A 659 11.49 15.49 18.06
C ASN A 659 10.29 15.85 17.16
N VAL A 660 9.32 16.56 17.74
CA VAL A 660 8.08 16.90 17.05
C VAL A 660 7.94 18.41 16.92
N SER A 661 7.63 18.87 15.72
CA SER A 661 7.46 20.29 15.40
C SER A 661 6.26 20.93 16.10
N PRO A 662 6.16 22.27 16.16
CA PRO A 662 4.91 22.94 16.49
C PRO A 662 3.80 22.61 15.46
N ALA A 663 2.54 22.79 15.85
CA ALA A 663 1.42 22.58 14.94
C ALA A 663 1.57 23.41 13.65
N SER A 664 1.19 22.80 12.52
CA SER A 664 1.04 23.46 11.23
C SER A 664 0.05 24.64 11.28
N ASN A 665 -0.21 25.27 10.13
CA ASN A 665 -1.41 26.08 9.99
C ASN A 665 -2.67 25.25 10.29
N LEU A 666 -3.65 25.87 10.95
CA LEU A 666 -5.01 25.37 11.03
C LEU A 666 -5.66 25.55 9.65
N THR A 667 -6.27 24.50 9.09
CA THR A 667 -7.03 24.63 7.82
C THR A 667 -8.24 25.56 7.99
N THR A 668 -8.82 26.05 6.90
CA THR A 668 -10.01 26.93 6.95
C THR A 668 -11.31 26.21 7.31
N GLY A 669 -11.27 24.88 7.42
CA GLY A 669 -12.40 24.01 7.68
C GLY A 669 -12.98 23.45 6.36
N THR A 670 -13.62 22.28 6.43
CA THR A 670 -14.09 21.55 5.24
C THR A 670 -15.36 20.75 5.55
N LEU A 671 -16.38 20.87 4.69
CA LEU A 671 -17.59 20.06 4.75
C LEU A 671 -17.31 18.61 4.33
N ASN A 672 -17.98 17.66 4.98
CA ASN A 672 -17.95 16.25 4.60
C ASN A 672 -19.32 15.71 4.14
N TYR A 673 -20.15 16.53 3.48
CA TYR A 673 -21.42 16.10 2.89
C TYR A 673 -21.90 17.12 1.85
N HIS A 674 -22.86 16.74 1.02
CA HIS A 674 -23.42 17.62 -0.01
C HIS A 674 -24.60 18.44 0.54
N LEU A 675 -24.55 19.76 0.39
CA LEU A 675 -25.69 20.64 0.74
C LEU A 675 -26.89 20.33 -0.18
N GLY A 676 -28.07 20.19 0.40
CA GLY A 676 -29.30 19.84 -0.31
C GLY A 676 -29.59 18.35 -0.48
N ASP A 677 -28.63 17.46 -0.17
CA ASP A 677 -28.84 16.01 -0.13
C ASP A 677 -29.35 15.59 1.27
N VAL A 678 -30.67 15.70 1.47
CA VAL A 678 -31.28 15.69 2.81
C VAL A 678 -32.17 14.47 3.05
N THR A 679 -32.64 13.79 2.01
CA THR A 679 -33.52 12.62 2.16
C THR A 679 -33.41 11.63 1.00
N ASP A 680 -33.40 10.34 1.34
CA ASP A 680 -33.57 9.22 0.40
C ASP A 680 -35.04 8.92 0.03
N GLY A 681 -35.98 9.81 0.42
CA GLY A 681 -37.42 9.58 0.31
C GLY A 681 -38.01 8.61 1.36
N ALA A 682 -37.21 8.12 2.31
CA ALA A 682 -37.64 7.25 3.39
C ALA A 682 -37.27 7.79 4.78
N SER A 683 -36.02 7.59 5.23
CA SER A 683 -35.62 7.84 6.63
C SER A 683 -34.12 8.05 6.86
N ALA A 684 -33.26 7.83 5.86
CA ALA A 684 -31.83 8.13 5.99
C ALA A 684 -31.56 9.59 5.57
N PRO A 685 -30.57 10.27 6.17
CA PRO A 685 -30.07 11.51 5.60
C PRO A 685 -29.45 11.16 4.24
N GLY A 686 -29.94 11.75 3.15
CA GLY A 686 -29.38 11.75 1.79
C GLY A 686 -29.07 10.40 1.10
N ASP A 687 -28.88 10.45 -0.22
CA ASP A 687 -28.49 9.30 -1.06
C ASP A 687 -27.53 9.67 -2.21
N ASN A 688 -26.78 10.77 -2.04
CA ASN A 688 -25.85 11.31 -3.03
C ASN A 688 -26.54 11.79 -4.31
N LEU A 689 -27.81 12.13 -4.21
CA LEU A 689 -28.64 12.53 -5.31
C LEU A 689 -29.66 13.54 -4.78
N VAL A 690 -29.49 14.81 -5.14
CA VAL A 690 -30.54 15.79 -4.84
C VAL A 690 -31.63 15.63 -5.89
N ASP A 691 -32.75 15.01 -5.54
CA ASP A 691 -33.82 14.75 -6.50
C ASP A 691 -35.17 15.35 -6.11
N THR A 692 -36.23 14.82 -6.74
CA THR A 692 -37.60 15.24 -6.48
C THR A 692 -38.04 15.02 -5.03
N ALA A 693 -37.47 14.08 -4.29
CA ALA A 693 -37.77 13.84 -2.89
C ALA A 693 -37.25 15.00 -2.03
N ASP A 694 -35.98 15.40 -2.21
CA ASP A 694 -35.38 16.56 -1.54
C ASP A 694 -36.13 17.84 -1.88
N MET A 695 -36.36 18.08 -3.17
CA MET A 695 -37.09 19.26 -3.64
C MET A 695 -38.54 19.29 -3.15
N SER A 696 -39.19 18.14 -2.99
CA SER A 696 -40.54 18.05 -2.43
C SER A 696 -40.53 18.35 -0.93
N LYS A 697 -39.52 17.90 -0.19
CA LYS A 697 -39.34 18.19 1.24
C LYS A 697 -39.08 19.69 1.44
N LEU A 698 -38.20 20.28 0.65
CA LEU A 698 -37.94 21.74 0.63
C LEU A 698 -39.24 22.51 0.31
N GLY A 699 -39.90 22.16 -0.80
CA GLY A 699 -41.13 22.84 -1.24
C GLY A 699 -42.28 22.76 -0.22
N ALA A 700 -42.37 21.68 0.57
CA ALA A 700 -43.39 21.54 1.63
C ALA A 700 -43.13 22.45 2.84
N ASN A 701 -41.91 22.95 3.01
CA ASN A 701 -41.48 23.80 4.12
C ASN A 701 -41.02 25.20 3.66
N TYR A 702 -41.15 25.51 2.36
CA TYR A 702 -40.63 26.75 1.80
C TYR A 702 -41.36 27.98 2.34
N GLY A 703 -40.61 29.01 2.72
CA GLY A 703 -41.11 30.29 3.20
C GLY A 703 -41.52 30.32 4.67
N ILE A 704 -41.06 29.38 5.49
CA ILE A 704 -41.33 29.37 6.93
C ILE A 704 -40.07 29.73 7.72
N ALA A 705 -40.29 30.43 8.83
CA ALA A 705 -39.28 30.53 9.88
C ALA A 705 -39.35 29.27 10.75
N ILE A 706 -38.19 28.68 11.01
CA ILE A 706 -38.03 27.53 11.90
C ILE A 706 -37.41 27.97 13.23
N ALA A 707 -37.40 27.05 14.20
CA ALA A 707 -36.68 27.26 15.44
C ALA A 707 -35.44 26.37 15.43
N HIS A 708 -34.35 26.83 16.02
CA HIS A 708 -33.15 26.03 16.25
C HIS A 708 -33.48 24.60 16.73
N ASN A 709 -32.86 23.60 16.11
CA ASN A 709 -33.11 22.17 16.29
C ASN A 709 -34.53 21.69 15.94
N ALA A 710 -35.24 22.39 15.05
CA ALA A 710 -36.51 21.90 14.50
C ALA A 710 -36.29 20.64 13.66
N THR A 711 -37.36 19.85 13.46
CA THR A 711 -37.31 18.58 12.69
C THR A 711 -36.99 18.75 11.20
N ASN A 712 -36.93 19.99 10.72
CA ASN A 712 -36.71 20.38 9.35
C ASN A 712 -35.54 21.38 9.21
N ASN A 713 -34.69 21.48 10.24
CA ASN A 713 -33.48 22.30 10.20
C ASN A 713 -32.47 21.82 9.15
N ASP A 714 -32.53 20.54 8.75
CA ASP A 714 -31.73 19.99 7.66
C ASP A 714 -31.99 20.65 6.29
N LEU A 715 -33.05 21.46 6.17
CA LEU A 715 -33.38 22.24 4.98
C LEU A 715 -32.76 23.64 4.96
N ASP A 716 -32.34 24.16 6.12
CA ASP A 716 -31.67 25.45 6.28
C ASP A 716 -30.17 25.22 6.11
N VAL A 717 -29.69 25.42 4.88
CA VAL A 717 -28.31 25.11 4.45
C VAL A 717 -27.62 26.32 3.86
N GLY A 718 -28.35 27.40 3.63
CA GLY A 718 -27.88 28.67 3.12
C GLY A 718 -28.15 29.84 4.08
N PRO A 719 -27.52 31.01 3.83
CA PRO A 719 -26.41 31.20 2.90
C PRO A 719 -25.14 30.48 3.38
N THR A 720 -24.20 30.23 2.47
CA THR A 720 -22.86 29.76 2.87
C THR A 720 -21.87 30.93 2.96
N SER A 721 -20.83 30.76 3.78
CA SER A 721 -19.83 31.80 4.09
C SER A 721 -19.14 32.43 2.88
N ASP A 722 -19.04 31.68 1.78
CA ASP A 722 -18.40 32.11 0.52
C ASP A 722 -19.33 31.95 -0.69
N PHE A 723 -20.62 31.72 -0.46
CA PHE A 723 -21.63 31.37 -1.46
C PHE A 723 -21.33 30.08 -2.24
N SER A 724 -20.33 29.27 -1.90
CA SER A 724 -20.10 27.99 -2.59
C SER A 724 -20.99 26.87 -2.00
N VAL A 725 -21.23 25.82 -2.80
CA VAL A 725 -21.94 24.60 -2.34
C VAL A 725 -21.11 23.73 -1.39
N THR A 726 -19.86 24.12 -1.12
CA THR A 726 -18.92 23.46 -0.21
C THR A 726 -18.51 24.37 0.97
N GLY A 727 -19.10 25.57 1.05
CA GLY A 727 -18.78 26.57 2.05
C GLY A 727 -19.46 26.29 3.39
N PHE A 728 -19.01 26.96 4.45
CA PHE A 728 -19.59 26.84 5.79
C PHE A 728 -21.05 27.36 5.78
N PRO A 729 -22.05 26.56 6.16
CA PRO A 729 -23.44 27.02 6.29
C PRO A 729 -23.56 28.09 7.39
N LEU A 730 -24.25 29.19 7.09
CA LEU A 730 -24.55 30.28 8.01
C LEU A 730 -26.07 30.37 8.15
N THR A 731 -26.66 29.36 8.79
CA THR A 731 -28.11 29.17 8.87
C THR A 731 -28.77 30.35 9.57
N ASP A 732 -29.88 30.85 9.03
CA ASP A 732 -30.56 32.03 9.57
C ASP A 732 -31.97 31.74 10.11
N ASN A 733 -32.31 30.45 10.22
CA ASN A 733 -33.60 29.91 10.64
C ASN A 733 -34.75 30.25 9.68
N LEU A 734 -34.48 30.58 8.41
CA LEU A 734 -35.47 30.85 7.37
C LEU A 734 -35.27 29.92 6.17
N ILE A 735 -36.29 29.12 5.84
CA ILE A 735 -36.23 28.27 4.64
C ILE A 735 -36.70 29.07 3.42
N ASN A 736 -35.79 29.53 2.57
CA ASN A 736 -36.10 30.49 1.49
C ASN A 736 -35.08 30.37 0.31
N PHE A 737 -34.76 31.49 -0.36
CA PHE A 737 -34.02 31.48 -1.62
C PHE A 737 -32.57 30.98 -1.50
N GLU A 738 -31.87 31.34 -0.44
CA GLU A 738 -30.49 30.91 -0.17
C GLU A 738 -30.36 29.39 0.00
N ASP A 739 -31.39 28.71 0.52
CA ASP A 739 -31.43 27.24 0.55
C ASP A 739 -31.79 26.68 -0.82
N LEU A 740 -32.84 27.25 -1.44
CA LEU A 740 -33.31 26.82 -2.75
C LEU A 740 -32.19 26.78 -3.77
N ILE A 741 -31.33 27.80 -3.81
CA ILE A 741 -30.27 27.88 -4.81
C ILE A 741 -29.21 26.79 -4.60
N LEU A 742 -28.92 26.39 -3.36
CA LEU A 742 -28.01 25.29 -3.05
C LEU A 742 -28.58 23.95 -3.52
N PHE A 743 -29.86 23.68 -3.22
CA PHE A 743 -30.57 22.50 -3.74
C PHE A 743 -30.62 22.49 -5.27
N ALA A 744 -30.91 23.64 -5.90
CA ALA A 744 -31.05 23.75 -7.34
C ALA A 744 -29.74 23.47 -8.10
N ILE A 745 -28.61 23.98 -7.60
CA ILE A 745 -27.27 23.74 -8.17
C ILE A 745 -26.88 22.27 -8.05
N ASN A 746 -27.18 21.66 -6.90
CA ASN A 746 -26.87 20.28 -6.60
C ASN A 746 -27.90 19.28 -7.16
N TYR A 747 -29.02 19.73 -7.72
CA TYR A 747 -30.07 18.86 -8.26
C TYR A 747 -29.54 17.90 -9.33
N GLY A 748 -29.74 16.61 -9.12
CA GLY A 748 -29.11 15.53 -9.86
C GLY A 748 -27.95 14.90 -9.07
N LEU A 749 -27.05 14.24 -9.79
CA LEU A 749 -25.94 13.53 -9.17
C LEU A 749 -24.85 14.53 -8.74
N VAL A 750 -24.75 14.77 -7.44
CA VAL A 750 -23.82 15.74 -6.83
C VAL A 750 -22.34 15.38 -7.00
N SER A 751 -22.04 14.16 -7.46
CA SER A 751 -20.68 13.65 -7.66
C SER A 751 -19.99 14.02 -8.98
N LEU A 752 -20.59 14.87 -9.82
CA LEU A 752 -20.15 15.14 -11.20
C LEU A 752 -19.60 16.55 -11.45
N ASN A 753 -19.13 17.28 -10.44
CA ASN A 753 -18.71 18.69 -10.61
C ASN A 753 -17.39 18.87 -11.41
N ASP A 754 -17.44 18.61 -12.71
CA ASP A 754 -16.61 19.24 -13.74
C ASP A 754 -17.44 20.38 -14.37
N LEU A 755 -17.66 21.47 -13.64
CA LEU A 755 -18.17 22.69 -14.26
C LEU A 755 -17.04 23.27 -15.14
N PRO A 756 -17.24 23.48 -16.46
CA PRO A 756 -16.22 24.07 -17.33
C PRO A 756 -15.64 25.38 -16.79
N GLN A 757 -14.33 25.57 -16.99
CA GLN A 757 -13.62 26.81 -16.64
C GLN A 757 -14.10 28.01 -17.49
N ASP A 758 -14.02 29.17 -16.84
CA ASP A 758 -14.21 30.54 -17.33
C ASP A 758 -15.63 30.96 -17.71
N ALA A 759 -16.39 31.36 -16.69
CA ALA A 759 -17.47 32.32 -16.88
C ALA A 759 -16.89 33.63 -17.42
N ALA A 760 -17.56 34.18 -18.43
CA ALA A 760 -17.24 35.46 -19.04
C ALA A 760 -16.89 36.53 -17.99
N ASP A 761 -15.93 37.39 -18.34
CA ASP A 761 -15.49 38.54 -17.57
C ASP A 761 -16.71 39.36 -17.08
N LEU A 762 -17.12 39.16 -15.82
CA LEU A 762 -18.27 39.82 -15.17
C LEU A 762 -18.03 41.34 -14.97
N THR A 763 -16.94 41.88 -15.53
CA THR A 763 -16.61 43.31 -15.45
C THR A 763 -17.30 44.16 -16.52
N ASP A 764 -17.98 43.57 -17.51
CA ASP A 764 -18.81 44.30 -18.49
C ASP A 764 -20.30 44.32 -18.07
N PRO A 765 -20.83 45.47 -17.61
CA PRO A 765 -22.24 45.58 -17.19
C PRO A 765 -23.24 45.33 -18.32
N SER A 766 -22.84 45.43 -19.59
CA SER A 766 -23.72 45.15 -20.73
C SER A 766 -23.87 43.66 -21.04
N ALA A 767 -23.10 42.80 -20.35
CA ALA A 767 -23.15 41.35 -20.44
C ALA A 767 -23.95 40.69 -19.29
N LEU A 768 -24.58 41.48 -18.41
CA LEU A 768 -25.36 40.98 -17.28
C LEU A 768 -26.86 40.94 -17.59
N PRO A 769 -27.60 39.95 -17.05
CA PRO A 769 -29.06 39.91 -17.13
C PRO A 769 -29.68 41.10 -16.40
N SER A 770 -30.86 41.53 -16.86
CA SER A 770 -31.65 42.55 -16.17
C SER A 770 -33.02 42.01 -15.77
N LEU A 771 -33.54 42.54 -14.65
CA LEU A 771 -34.87 42.25 -14.16
C LEU A 771 -35.71 43.53 -14.15
N THR A 772 -36.87 43.49 -14.80
CA THR A 772 -37.77 44.65 -14.94
C THR A 772 -39.16 44.35 -14.40
N LEU A 773 -39.72 45.29 -13.64
CA LEU A 773 -41.12 45.25 -13.21
C LEU A 773 -42.01 46.03 -14.19
N GLU A 774 -42.64 45.33 -15.13
CA GLU A 774 -43.61 45.91 -16.06
C GLU A 774 -44.97 46.11 -15.37
N LYS A 775 -45.36 47.38 -15.13
CA LYS A 775 -46.67 47.74 -14.60
C LYS A 775 -47.63 48.11 -15.73
N PRO A 776 -48.87 47.60 -15.76
CA PRO A 776 -49.84 48.00 -16.77
C PRO A 776 -50.34 49.42 -16.49
N ALA A 777 -50.81 50.09 -17.54
CA ALA A 777 -51.60 51.32 -17.43
C ALA A 777 -52.77 51.14 -16.44
N ARG A 778 -53.12 52.18 -15.67
CA ARG A 778 -54.08 52.09 -14.55
C ARG A 778 -55.38 51.37 -14.98
N SER A 779 -55.65 50.23 -14.34
CA SER A 779 -56.89 49.47 -14.53
C SER A 779 -58.04 50.16 -13.80
N LEU A 780 -59.11 50.49 -14.54
CA LEU A 780 -60.27 51.20 -13.99
C LEU A 780 -61.36 50.27 -13.43
N ASN A 781 -61.23 48.94 -13.57
CA ASN A 781 -62.24 47.94 -13.19
C ASN A 781 -61.68 46.81 -12.28
N GLY A 782 -60.98 47.16 -11.20
CA GLY A 782 -60.90 46.33 -9.99
C GLY A 782 -59.68 45.43 -9.76
N THR A 783 -58.87 45.06 -10.76
CA THR A 783 -57.58 44.32 -10.58
C THR A 783 -56.56 44.74 -11.65
N ALA A 784 -55.28 44.77 -11.30
CA ALA A 784 -54.13 45.09 -12.14
C ALA A 784 -53.12 43.92 -12.12
N ARG A 785 -52.29 43.82 -13.17
CA ARG A 785 -51.35 42.70 -13.37
C ARG A 785 -49.96 43.20 -13.74
N ALA A 786 -49.02 43.19 -12.80
CA ALA A 786 -47.63 43.51 -13.07
C ALA A 786 -46.84 42.25 -13.46
N ARG A 787 -45.85 42.38 -14.32
CA ARG A 787 -45.02 41.27 -14.80
C ARG A 787 -43.58 41.51 -14.41
N LEU A 788 -42.94 40.51 -13.82
CA LEU A 788 -41.51 40.51 -13.56
C LEU A 788 -40.81 39.83 -14.73
N VAL A 789 -40.09 40.62 -15.53
CA VAL A 789 -39.51 40.23 -16.81
C VAL A 789 -37.99 40.13 -16.69
N LEU A 790 -37.45 38.97 -17.04
CA LEU A 790 -36.01 38.74 -17.20
C LEU A 790 -35.63 38.94 -18.67
N ASP A 791 -34.66 39.81 -18.90
CA ASP A 791 -34.10 40.12 -20.22
C ASP A 791 -32.67 39.59 -20.39
N GLN A 792 -32.29 39.33 -21.65
CA GLN A 792 -31.04 38.66 -22.02
C GLN A 792 -29.76 39.42 -21.62
N PRO A 793 -28.65 38.72 -21.33
CA PRO A 793 -28.46 37.26 -21.40
C PRO A 793 -28.91 36.54 -20.12
N VAL A 794 -29.99 35.75 -20.18
CA VAL A 794 -30.51 35.01 -19.00
C VAL A 794 -29.91 33.61 -18.86
N ASP A 795 -29.22 33.13 -19.89
CA ASP A 795 -28.59 31.81 -19.96
C ASP A 795 -27.44 31.64 -18.97
N LEU A 796 -27.12 32.71 -18.23
CA LEU A 796 -26.22 32.72 -17.09
C LEU A 796 -26.95 32.54 -15.73
N VAL A 797 -28.27 32.77 -15.68
CA VAL A 797 -29.06 32.79 -14.45
C VAL A 797 -29.58 31.41 -14.12
N GLN A 798 -29.15 30.85 -12.99
CA GLN A 798 -29.73 29.65 -12.42
C GLN A 798 -30.86 29.98 -11.44
N GLY A 799 -30.69 30.99 -10.59
CA GLY A 799 -31.67 31.39 -9.56
C GLY A 799 -32.07 32.85 -9.64
N VAL A 800 -33.33 33.14 -9.33
CA VAL A 800 -33.93 34.47 -9.29
C VAL A 800 -34.70 34.63 -8.00
N HIS A 801 -34.38 35.67 -7.25
CA HIS A 801 -35.13 36.17 -6.11
C HIS A 801 -35.55 37.60 -6.39
N ALA A 802 -36.83 37.93 -6.17
CA ALA A 802 -37.27 39.31 -6.15
C ALA A 802 -38.39 39.55 -5.14
N VAL A 803 -38.30 40.66 -4.42
CA VAL A 803 -39.32 41.11 -3.47
C VAL A 803 -40.19 42.19 -4.12
N ILE A 804 -41.51 42.02 -4.00
CA ILE A 804 -42.49 43.05 -4.36
C ILE A 804 -43.01 43.72 -3.10
N GLU A 805 -42.76 45.01 -2.97
CA GLU A 805 -43.19 45.81 -1.83
C GLU A 805 -44.47 46.60 -2.13
N PHE A 806 -45.33 46.76 -1.13
CA PHE A 806 -46.57 47.51 -1.24
C PHE A 806 -47.09 47.96 0.14
N ASP A 807 -47.87 49.05 0.17
CA ASP A 807 -48.60 49.43 1.39
C ASP A 807 -49.87 48.57 1.52
N PRO A 808 -49.99 47.71 2.55
CA PRO A 808 -51.13 46.81 2.72
C PRO A 808 -52.46 47.55 3.00
N SER A 809 -52.41 48.83 3.40
CA SER A 809 -53.60 49.68 3.51
C SER A 809 -54.10 50.21 2.16
N GLN A 810 -53.26 50.15 1.13
CA GLN A 810 -53.51 50.73 -0.20
C GLN A 810 -53.61 49.67 -1.30
N VAL A 811 -52.98 48.51 -1.14
CA VAL A 811 -52.95 47.42 -2.13
C VAL A 811 -53.31 46.09 -1.46
N GLU A 812 -54.15 45.32 -2.13
CA GLU A 812 -54.42 43.91 -1.80
C GLU A 812 -53.80 43.03 -2.89
N ILE A 813 -52.86 42.14 -2.55
CA ILE A 813 -52.36 41.13 -3.48
C ILE A 813 -53.44 40.07 -3.68
N VAL A 814 -53.85 39.86 -4.93
CA VAL A 814 -54.87 38.88 -5.31
C VAL A 814 -54.25 37.52 -5.56
N GLY A 815 -53.04 37.51 -6.09
CA GLY A 815 -52.25 36.30 -6.25
C GLY A 815 -51.03 36.53 -7.12
N VAL A 816 -50.00 35.72 -6.89
CA VAL A 816 -48.82 35.64 -7.73
C VAL A 816 -48.88 34.33 -8.50
N ARG A 817 -48.57 34.38 -9.79
CA ARG A 817 -48.60 33.21 -10.66
C ARG A 817 -47.32 33.12 -11.47
N ARG A 818 -46.89 31.89 -11.73
CA ARG A 818 -45.79 31.57 -12.65
C ARG A 818 -46.02 32.27 -13.99
N GLY A 819 -44.98 32.91 -14.50
CA GLY A 819 -44.97 33.57 -15.80
C GLY A 819 -44.58 32.62 -16.93
N ASP A 820 -44.76 33.07 -18.16
CA ASP A 820 -44.62 32.23 -19.35
C ASP A 820 -43.15 31.86 -19.69
N LEU A 821 -42.17 32.50 -19.03
CA LEU A 821 -40.75 32.18 -19.19
C LEU A 821 -40.40 30.83 -18.53
N LEU A 822 -41.05 30.51 -17.41
CA LEU A 822 -40.77 29.29 -16.66
C LEU A 822 -41.61 28.13 -17.21
N GLY A 823 -40.93 27.04 -17.56
CA GLY A 823 -41.51 25.74 -17.82
C GLY A 823 -41.67 24.92 -16.53
N ASN A 824 -40.68 24.08 -16.24
CA ASN A 824 -40.68 23.11 -15.12
C ASN A 824 -39.77 23.52 -13.94
N GLU A 825 -39.18 24.71 -13.98
CA GLU A 825 -38.34 25.27 -12.92
C GLU A 825 -39.11 25.36 -11.59
N PHE A 826 -38.38 25.43 -10.48
CA PHE A 826 -38.98 25.70 -9.17
C PHE A 826 -39.61 27.10 -9.19
N PHE A 827 -40.73 27.26 -8.50
CA PHE A 827 -41.39 28.56 -8.34
C PHE A 827 -42.02 28.62 -6.95
N GLY A 828 -41.50 29.51 -6.10
CA GLY A 828 -41.94 29.73 -4.72
C GLY A 828 -42.37 31.17 -4.50
N THR A 829 -43.28 31.38 -3.54
CA THR A 829 -43.67 32.72 -3.10
C THR A 829 -43.79 32.75 -1.59
N ILE A 830 -43.25 33.79 -0.97
CA ILE A 830 -43.31 33.99 0.49
C ILE A 830 -44.10 35.27 0.73
N ASP A 831 -45.29 35.13 1.33
CA ASP A 831 -46.15 36.26 1.65
C ASP A 831 -45.77 36.85 3.02
N ALA A 832 -45.46 38.14 3.05
CA ALA A 832 -45.23 38.91 4.27
C ALA A 832 -46.17 40.13 4.33
N GLU A 833 -46.27 40.78 5.50
CA GLU A 833 -47.08 41.99 5.62
C GLU A 833 -46.46 43.14 4.83
N GLY A 834 -47.07 43.51 3.70
CA GLY A 834 -46.59 44.58 2.82
C GLY A 834 -45.48 44.18 1.84
N ALA A 835 -45.15 42.89 1.75
CA ALA A 835 -44.18 42.37 0.79
C ALA A 835 -44.53 40.95 0.32
N VAL A 836 -44.14 40.60 -0.91
CA VAL A 836 -44.18 39.21 -1.40
C VAL A 836 -42.85 38.88 -2.06
N SER A 837 -42.13 37.89 -1.53
CA SER A 837 -40.97 37.30 -2.19
C SER A 837 -41.42 36.36 -3.31
N ILE A 838 -40.72 36.37 -4.43
CA ILE A 838 -41.01 35.55 -5.60
C ILE A 838 -39.70 34.94 -6.08
N ASP A 839 -39.59 33.63 -5.94
CA ASP A 839 -38.36 32.88 -6.15
C ASP A 839 -38.53 31.87 -7.27
N ALA A 840 -37.51 31.72 -8.11
CA ALA A 840 -37.46 30.70 -9.14
C ALA A 840 -36.03 30.19 -9.34
N ALA A 841 -35.89 28.90 -9.59
CA ALA A 841 -34.58 28.30 -9.87
C ALA A 841 -34.67 27.18 -10.91
N ALA A 842 -33.73 27.19 -11.85
CA ALA A 842 -33.48 26.08 -12.76
C ALA A 842 -32.80 24.94 -11.98
N LEU A 843 -33.40 23.75 -12.05
CA LEU A 843 -32.91 22.57 -11.33
C LEU A 843 -31.93 21.80 -12.21
N GLY A 844 -30.71 21.64 -11.74
CA GLY A 844 -29.69 20.82 -12.39
C GLY A 844 -28.30 21.44 -12.32
N THR A 845 -27.27 20.60 -12.25
CA THR A 845 -25.87 21.04 -12.39
C THR A 845 -25.67 21.70 -13.75
N GLY A 846 -25.29 22.99 -13.74
CA GLY A 846 -25.11 23.79 -14.96
C GLY A 846 -26.41 24.20 -15.66
N ALA A 847 -27.59 23.97 -15.06
CA ALA A 847 -28.86 24.38 -15.62
C ALA A 847 -29.10 25.88 -15.42
N THR A 848 -29.61 26.55 -16.46
CA THR A 848 -29.95 27.98 -16.41
C THR A 848 -31.32 28.23 -17.03
N ILE A 849 -31.98 29.31 -16.60
CA ILE A 849 -33.25 29.76 -17.14
C ILE A 849 -33.04 30.21 -18.59
N GLN A 850 -33.87 29.71 -19.51
CA GLN A 850 -33.68 29.92 -20.96
C GLN A 850 -34.71 30.90 -21.54
N GLY A 851 -34.25 31.85 -22.37
CA GLY A 851 -35.12 32.79 -23.10
C GLY A 851 -35.45 34.08 -22.35
N SER A 852 -36.14 35.05 -22.94
CA SER A 852 -36.55 36.27 -22.23
C SER A 852 -38.06 36.35 -22.08
N GLY A 853 -38.52 36.93 -20.97
CA GLY A 853 -39.95 37.02 -20.70
C GLY A 853 -40.29 37.14 -19.22
N ALA A 854 -41.59 37.10 -18.93
CA ALA A 854 -42.07 37.19 -17.56
C ALA A 854 -41.86 35.86 -16.83
N TYR A 855 -41.08 35.85 -15.75
CA TYR A 855 -40.94 34.67 -14.88
C TYR A 855 -42.06 34.61 -13.83
N ALA A 856 -42.63 35.77 -13.46
CA ALA A 856 -43.77 35.88 -12.56
C ALA A 856 -44.74 36.96 -13.01
N VAL A 857 -46.01 36.78 -12.66
CA VAL A 857 -47.06 37.79 -12.84
C VAL A 857 -47.80 38.00 -11.52
N VAL A 858 -47.78 39.23 -11.03
CA VAL A 858 -48.41 39.66 -9.78
C VAL A 858 -49.75 40.31 -10.08
N GLU A 859 -50.83 39.69 -9.63
CA GLU A 859 -52.17 40.24 -9.70
C GLU A 859 -52.50 40.95 -8.38
N TYR A 860 -52.83 42.24 -8.46
CA TYR A 860 -53.09 43.08 -7.29
C TYR A 860 -54.30 43.99 -7.49
N ARG A 861 -54.94 44.38 -6.40
CA ARG A 861 -56.10 45.27 -6.36
C ARG A 861 -55.71 46.57 -5.66
N PRO A 862 -55.67 47.71 -6.38
CA PRO A 862 -55.48 49.00 -5.76
C PRO A 862 -56.74 49.44 -5.00
N LEU A 863 -56.61 49.71 -3.70
CA LEU A 863 -57.66 50.22 -2.82
C LEU A 863 -57.79 51.75 -2.89
N THR A 864 -56.74 52.44 -3.38
CA THR A 864 -56.78 53.89 -3.63
C THR A 864 -56.24 54.27 -5.02
N PRO A 865 -56.59 55.46 -5.56
CA PRO A 865 -56.18 55.86 -6.90
C PRO A 865 -54.67 56.07 -7.09
N ARG A 866 -53.85 56.02 -6.04
CA ARG A 866 -52.38 56.15 -6.14
C ARG A 866 -51.63 54.91 -5.66
N ALA A 867 -52.36 53.86 -5.27
CA ALA A 867 -51.79 52.62 -4.81
C ALA A 867 -51.08 51.87 -5.95
N GLY A 868 -49.91 51.34 -5.66
CA GLY A 868 -49.08 50.57 -6.58
C GLY A 868 -48.16 49.64 -5.80
N ILE A 869 -47.47 48.79 -6.54
CA ILE A 869 -46.44 47.89 -6.01
C ILE A 869 -45.08 48.38 -6.51
N GLU A 870 -44.00 48.06 -5.82
CA GLU A 870 -42.62 48.44 -6.19
C GLU A 870 -41.71 47.20 -6.14
N LEU A 871 -40.59 47.26 -6.86
CA LEU A 871 -39.57 46.21 -6.81
C LEU A 871 -38.64 46.59 -5.66
N GLY A 872 -38.46 45.70 -4.70
CA GLY A 872 -37.56 45.85 -3.56
C GLY A 872 -36.24 45.14 -3.83
N GLU A 873 -35.93 44.15 -3.00
CA GLU A 873 -34.73 43.31 -3.14
C GLU A 873 -34.75 42.45 -4.42
N VAL A 874 -33.59 42.29 -5.05
CA VAL A 874 -33.36 41.39 -6.18
C VAL A 874 -32.02 40.69 -6.02
N SER A 875 -31.99 39.37 -6.19
CA SER A 875 -30.77 38.58 -6.34
C SER A 875 -30.89 37.64 -7.54
N LEU A 876 -29.94 37.71 -8.47
CA LEU A 876 -29.76 36.78 -9.58
C LEU A 876 -28.50 35.97 -9.34
N ARG A 877 -28.60 34.64 -9.38
CA ARG A 877 -27.50 33.71 -9.08
C ARG A 877 -27.11 32.91 -10.31
N ASP A 878 -25.81 32.73 -10.52
CA ASP A 878 -25.27 31.86 -11.57
C ASP A 878 -25.13 30.40 -11.11
N VAL A 879 -24.59 29.54 -11.99
CA VAL A 879 -24.40 28.11 -11.74
C VAL A 879 -23.35 27.76 -10.68
N ARG A 880 -22.63 28.76 -10.16
CA ARG A 880 -21.69 28.66 -9.04
C ARG A 880 -22.19 29.45 -7.83
N ASN A 881 -23.49 29.79 -7.81
CA ASN A 881 -24.16 30.59 -6.78
C ASN A 881 -23.57 32.01 -6.59
N ARG A 882 -22.87 32.55 -7.59
CA ARG A 882 -22.35 33.92 -7.54
C ARG A 882 -23.45 34.90 -7.91
N ASP A 883 -23.47 36.04 -7.24
CA ASP A 883 -24.37 37.15 -7.58
C ASP A 883 -24.02 37.72 -8.98
N LEU A 884 -24.95 37.60 -9.93
CA LEU A 884 -24.93 38.30 -11.21
C LEU A 884 -25.52 39.70 -11.10
N LEU A 885 -26.51 39.84 -10.22
CA LEU A 885 -27.17 41.10 -9.87
C LEU A 885 -27.64 40.99 -8.43
N LYS A 886 -27.20 41.92 -7.57
CA LYS A 886 -27.71 42.07 -6.21
C LYS A 886 -28.12 43.52 -5.99
N LEU A 887 -29.39 43.74 -5.70
CA LEU A 887 -29.96 45.06 -5.48
C LEU A 887 -30.75 45.03 -4.17
N ASP A 888 -30.39 45.88 -3.22
CA ASP A 888 -31.18 46.14 -2.02
C ASP A 888 -31.61 47.62 -2.04
N LEU A 889 -32.88 47.85 -2.36
CA LEU A 889 -33.47 49.17 -2.42
C LEU A 889 -33.99 49.66 -1.05
N SER A 890 -33.97 48.82 -0.02
CA SER A 890 -34.44 49.17 1.32
C SER A 890 -33.44 50.06 2.09
N ASP A 891 -32.13 49.98 1.75
CA ASP A 891 -31.07 50.65 2.51
C ASP A 891 -30.39 51.83 1.78
N THR A 892 -30.87 52.23 0.60
CA THR A 892 -30.19 53.25 -0.22
C THR A 892 -31.03 54.49 -0.49
N GLY A 893 -30.78 55.53 0.31
CA GLY A 893 -30.94 56.93 -0.15
C GLY A 893 -29.99 57.32 -1.31
N ARG A 894 -29.50 56.35 -2.10
CA ARG A 894 -28.51 56.49 -3.16
C ARG A 894 -28.57 55.29 -4.13
N ALA A 895 -29.22 55.47 -5.28
CA ALA A 895 -29.23 54.48 -6.36
C ALA A 895 -27.81 53.97 -6.71
N PRO A 896 -27.59 52.64 -6.83
CA PRO A 896 -26.33 52.09 -7.32
C PRO A 896 -26.16 52.30 -8.83
N ASP A 897 -24.91 52.38 -9.29
CA ASP A 897 -24.47 52.71 -10.66
C ASP A 897 -24.67 51.57 -11.71
N PHE A 898 -25.40 50.50 -11.38
CA PHE A 898 -25.80 49.49 -12.36
C PHE A 898 -27.16 49.86 -12.94
N ALA A 899 -27.26 49.86 -14.27
CA ALA A 899 -28.42 50.33 -15.01
C ALA A 899 -29.66 49.47 -14.76
N ILE A 900 -30.34 49.71 -13.63
CA ILE A 900 -31.79 49.60 -13.58
C ILE A 900 -32.31 50.57 -14.62
N ASP A 901 -32.87 50.04 -15.70
CA ASP A 901 -33.73 50.82 -16.57
C ASP A 901 -35.04 51.08 -15.81
N GLU A 902 -34.98 51.90 -14.74
CA GLU A 902 -36.13 52.65 -14.21
C GLU A 902 -36.65 53.66 -15.26
N THR A 903 -36.19 53.57 -16.50
CA THR A 903 -36.50 54.47 -17.61
C THR A 903 -37.80 54.08 -18.33
N GLN A 904 -38.68 53.36 -17.62
CA GLN A 904 -40.10 53.70 -17.58
C GLN A 904 -40.62 54.08 -16.17
N SER A 905 -40.07 55.19 -15.68
CA SER A 905 -40.71 56.22 -14.86
C SER A 905 -40.68 56.10 -13.32
N LEU A 906 -39.59 56.62 -12.71
CA LEU A 906 -39.72 57.68 -11.68
C LEU A 906 -40.06 59.04 -12.31
N GLY A 907 -40.84 59.01 -13.39
CA GLY A 907 -41.61 60.16 -13.78
C GLY A 907 -42.66 60.32 -12.69
N ARG A 908 -42.84 61.56 -12.22
CA ARG A 908 -44.18 62.12 -12.33
C ARG A 908 -44.75 61.56 -13.63
N VAL A 909 -45.75 60.66 -13.60
CA VAL A 909 -46.42 60.19 -14.83
C VAL A 909 -46.61 61.46 -15.62
N GLY A 910 -45.78 61.62 -16.67
CA GLY A 910 -45.76 62.84 -17.43
C GLY A 910 -47.15 62.86 -17.98
N VAL A 911 -47.98 63.74 -17.44
CA VAL A 911 -49.38 63.81 -17.84
C VAL A 911 -49.33 63.85 -19.37
N PRO A 912 -49.83 62.82 -20.07
CA PRO A 912 -49.59 62.65 -21.49
C PRO A 912 -49.85 63.99 -22.17
N GLU A 913 -48.94 64.51 -23.00
CA GLU A 913 -49.17 65.85 -23.56
C GLU A 913 -50.47 65.91 -24.39
N THR A 914 -50.94 64.74 -24.83
CA THR A 914 -52.18 64.60 -25.58
C THR A 914 -53.05 63.44 -25.07
N THR A 915 -54.36 63.68 -25.05
CA THR A 915 -55.36 62.63 -24.86
C THR A 915 -55.46 61.84 -26.16
N GLN A 916 -55.29 60.51 -26.11
CA GLN A 916 -55.32 59.64 -27.28
C GLN A 916 -55.81 58.22 -26.97
N LEU A 917 -56.39 57.55 -27.98
CA LEU A 917 -56.75 56.14 -27.92
C LEU A 917 -55.62 55.29 -28.52
N LEU A 918 -55.05 54.38 -27.74
CA LEU A 918 -53.85 53.63 -28.10
C LEU A 918 -54.16 52.31 -28.82
N GLY A 919 -55.25 51.64 -28.46
CA GLY A 919 -55.64 50.38 -29.08
C GLY A 919 -56.10 49.32 -28.08
N ALA A 920 -56.60 48.20 -28.62
CA ALA A 920 -56.96 47.03 -27.82
C ALA A 920 -55.90 45.93 -27.94
N ARG A 921 -55.48 45.31 -26.83
CA ARG A 921 -54.49 44.23 -26.81
C ARG A 921 -54.92 43.10 -25.86
N PRO A 922 -54.91 41.83 -26.30
CA PRO A 922 -54.71 41.39 -27.69
C PRO A 922 -55.90 41.77 -28.59
N ASN A 923 -55.67 41.91 -29.90
CA ASN A 923 -56.70 42.11 -30.93
C ASN A 923 -56.20 41.50 -32.25
N PRO A 924 -56.70 40.33 -32.71
CA PRO A 924 -57.83 39.53 -32.20
C PRO A 924 -57.75 39.06 -30.74
N PHE A 925 -58.90 38.81 -30.09
CA PHE A 925 -58.95 38.16 -28.77
C PHE A 925 -60.08 37.11 -28.66
N ALA A 926 -59.87 36.09 -27.83
CA ALA A 926 -60.85 35.03 -27.58
C ALA A 926 -61.64 35.21 -26.27
N THR A 927 -60.97 35.58 -25.18
CA THR A 927 -61.55 35.69 -23.83
C THR A 927 -61.76 37.15 -23.42
N THR A 928 -60.68 37.91 -23.25
CA THR A 928 -60.69 39.32 -22.85
C THR A 928 -59.71 40.14 -23.68
N THR A 929 -59.92 41.45 -23.76
CA THR A 929 -58.98 42.40 -24.36
C THR A 929 -58.95 43.69 -23.54
N ASP A 930 -57.77 44.29 -23.41
CA ASP A 930 -57.60 45.57 -22.72
C ASP A 930 -57.56 46.70 -23.74
N ILE A 931 -58.47 47.67 -23.58
CA ILE A 931 -58.53 48.87 -24.41
C ILE A 931 -57.74 49.98 -23.71
N HIS A 932 -56.61 50.36 -24.30
CA HIS A 932 -55.67 51.33 -23.76
C HIS A 932 -55.93 52.75 -24.30
N PHE A 933 -55.85 53.74 -23.42
CA PHE A 933 -55.95 55.17 -23.76
C PHE A 933 -55.16 56.05 -22.79
N GLN A 934 -54.81 57.24 -23.23
CA GLN A 934 -54.11 58.25 -22.44
C GLN A 934 -54.97 59.51 -22.30
N LEU A 935 -54.90 60.17 -21.14
CA LEU A 935 -55.56 61.43 -20.84
C LEU A 935 -54.54 62.51 -20.47
N ALA A 936 -54.53 63.62 -21.20
CA ALA A 936 -53.69 64.78 -20.91
C ALA A 936 -54.13 65.64 -19.72
N GLN A 937 -55.32 65.38 -19.20
CA GLN A 937 -55.86 66.00 -18.00
C GLN A 937 -57.03 65.14 -17.53
N GLU A 938 -57.41 65.29 -16.27
CA GLU A 938 -58.59 64.62 -15.74
C GLU A 938 -59.83 64.95 -16.59
N ALA A 939 -60.58 63.93 -16.98
CA ALA A 939 -61.76 64.08 -17.82
C ALA A 939 -62.82 63.00 -17.54
N ASP A 940 -64.08 63.32 -17.86
CA ASP A 940 -65.12 62.29 -17.95
C ASP A 940 -64.86 61.42 -19.18
N VAL A 941 -64.67 60.12 -18.93
CA VAL A 941 -64.41 59.10 -19.94
C VAL A 941 -65.64 58.22 -20.10
N ARG A 942 -66.03 57.97 -21.35
CA ARG A 942 -67.03 56.95 -21.71
C ARG A 942 -66.48 56.06 -22.81
N LEU A 943 -66.37 54.76 -22.53
CA LEU A 943 -65.90 53.74 -23.46
C LEU A 943 -67.03 52.77 -23.79
N GLU A 944 -67.37 52.68 -25.07
CA GLU A 944 -68.53 51.94 -25.57
C GLU A 944 -68.15 51.03 -26.74
N ILE A 945 -68.70 49.83 -26.78
CA ILE A 945 -68.56 48.87 -27.89
C ILE A 945 -69.83 48.91 -28.74
N PHE A 946 -69.68 48.84 -30.06
CA PHE A 946 -70.73 48.81 -31.06
C PHE A 946 -70.51 47.62 -32.01
N ASP A 947 -71.60 47.09 -32.56
CA ASP A 947 -71.52 46.16 -33.68
C ASP A 947 -71.30 46.92 -35.01
N VAL A 948 -71.10 46.17 -36.10
CA VAL A 948 -70.91 46.76 -37.44
C VAL A 948 -72.12 47.55 -37.95
N ALA A 949 -73.31 47.34 -37.38
CA ALA A 949 -74.53 48.11 -37.70
C ALA A 949 -74.64 49.40 -36.87
N GLY A 950 -73.68 49.68 -35.99
CA GLY A 950 -73.65 50.85 -35.11
C GLY A 950 -74.57 50.73 -33.89
N ARG A 951 -75.07 49.52 -33.57
CA ARG A 951 -75.86 49.28 -32.35
C ARG A 951 -74.91 49.16 -31.16
N LEU A 952 -75.24 49.83 -30.05
CA LEU A 952 -74.48 49.73 -28.80
C LEU A 952 -74.56 48.30 -28.27
N VAL A 953 -73.40 47.68 -28.08
CA VAL A 953 -73.23 46.32 -27.55
C VAL A 953 -73.05 46.37 -26.04
N ARG A 954 -72.19 47.26 -25.55
CA ARG A 954 -71.91 47.45 -24.12
C ARG A 954 -71.27 48.80 -23.85
N THR A 955 -71.64 49.43 -22.74
CA THR A 955 -70.80 50.48 -22.13
C THR A 955 -69.80 49.80 -21.19
N VAL A 956 -68.52 49.79 -21.55
CA VAL A 956 -67.47 49.07 -20.80
C VAL A 956 -66.98 49.87 -19.60
N PHE A 957 -66.95 51.19 -19.76
CA PHE A 957 -66.59 52.12 -18.69
C PHE A 957 -67.28 53.46 -18.88
N SER A 958 -67.71 54.08 -17.78
CA SER A 958 -68.23 55.44 -17.76
C SER A 958 -67.92 56.07 -16.40
N GLY A 959 -67.12 57.13 -16.37
CA GLY A 959 -66.75 57.79 -15.12
C GLY A 959 -65.68 58.86 -15.30
N ARG A 960 -65.37 59.56 -14.21
CA ARG A 960 -64.32 60.59 -14.17
C ARG A 960 -62.96 59.93 -13.93
N VAL A 961 -62.01 60.18 -14.82
CA VAL A 961 -60.71 59.51 -14.86
C VAL A 961 -59.59 60.54 -14.79
N ALA A 962 -58.63 60.32 -13.90
CA ALA A 962 -57.48 61.20 -13.71
C ALA A 962 -56.58 61.27 -14.96
N ALA A 963 -55.77 62.32 -15.07
CA ALA A 963 -54.76 62.41 -16.13
C ALA A 963 -53.76 61.22 -16.03
N GLY A 964 -53.32 60.69 -17.17
CA GLY A 964 -52.43 59.52 -17.22
C GLY A 964 -52.84 58.49 -18.27
N GLU A 965 -52.12 57.37 -18.30
CA GLU A 965 -52.45 56.22 -19.13
C GLU A 965 -53.36 55.23 -18.38
N HIS A 966 -54.37 54.71 -19.09
CA HIS A 966 -55.43 53.87 -18.56
C HIS A 966 -55.73 52.70 -19.48
N ALA A 967 -56.20 51.60 -18.88
CA ALA A 967 -56.70 50.45 -19.60
C ALA A 967 -58.08 50.03 -19.06
N VAL A 968 -58.97 49.62 -19.97
CA VAL A 968 -60.29 49.06 -19.62
C VAL A 968 -60.47 47.73 -20.31
N THR A 969 -60.65 46.68 -19.52
CA THR A 969 -60.89 45.32 -20.01
C THR A 969 -62.33 45.16 -20.51
N TRP A 970 -62.48 44.58 -21.70
CA TRP A 970 -63.76 44.03 -22.17
C TRP A 970 -63.67 42.50 -22.21
N ASP A 971 -64.64 41.83 -21.59
CA ASP A 971 -64.78 40.37 -21.48
C ASP A 971 -65.51 39.73 -22.69
N GLY A 972 -65.71 40.50 -23.76
CA GLY A 972 -66.47 40.07 -24.92
C GLY A 972 -67.97 39.83 -24.63
N ARG A 973 -68.55 40.35 -23.55
CA ARG A 973 -70.00 40.24 -23.26
C ARG A 973 -70.76 41.50 -23.63
N MET A 974 -72.01 41.32 -24.04
CA MET A 974 -73.00 42.38 -24.27
C MET A 974 -73.63 42.85 -22.94
N ASP A 975 -74.35 43.98 -22.95
CA ASP A 975 -75.11 44.45 -21.76
C ASP A 975 -76.16 43.43 -21.26
N SER A 976 -76.62 42.52 -22.11
CA SER A 976 -77.51 41.41 -21.72
C SER A 976 -76.82 40.28 -20.96
N GLY A 977 -75.49 40.35 -20.77
CA GLY A 977 -74.66 39.27 -20.23
C GLY A 977 -74.34 38.16 -21.25
N ALA A 978 -74.97 38.17 -22.42
CA ALA A 978 -74.67 37.25 -23.51
C ALA A 978 -73.29 37.52 -24.12
N SER A 979 -72.69 36.49 -24.71
CA SER A 979 -71.40 36.60 -25.39
C SER A 979 -71.53 37.27 -26.76
N ALA A 980 -70.61 38.20 -27.07
CA ALA A 980 -70.40 38.71 -28.41
C ALA A 980 -69.92 37.57 -29.33
N GLY A 981 -70.55 37.43 -30.50
CA GLY A 981 -70.15 36.41 -31.49
C GLY A 981 -68.84 36.79 -32.19
N SER A 982 -68.18 35.83 -32.82
CA SER A 982 -66.94 36.08 -33.57
C SER A 982 -67.19 37.07 -34.72
N GLY A 983 -66.34 38.08 -34.86
CA GLY A 983 -66.53 39.13 -35.86
C GLY A 983 -65.91 40.48 -35.50
N ILE A 984 -66.19 41.48 -36.35
CA ILE A 984 -65.69 42.85 -36.19
C ILE A 984 -66.66 43.64 -35.30
N TYR A 985 -66.10 44.33 -34.32
CA TYR A 985 -66.75 45.31 -33.47
C TYR A 985 -66.04 46.66 -33.62
N LEU A 986 -66.72 47.73 -33.23
CA LEU A 986 -66.15 49.06 -33.13
C LEU A 986 -66.19 49.49 -31.68
N TYR A 987 -65.14 50.10 -31.16
CA TYR A 987 -65.18 50.73 -29.85
C TYR A 987 -64.95 52.23 -29.97
N ARG A 988 -65.59 52.98 -29.08
CA ARG A 988 -65.60 54.44 -29.06
C ARG A 988 -65.18 54.93 -27.68
N LEU A 989 -64.12 55.72 -27.64
CA LEU A 989 -63.69 56.47 -26.47
C LEU A 989 -64.16 57.91 -26.58
N GLN A 990 -64.88 58.42 -25.58
CA GLN A 990 -65.18 59.83 -25.41
C GLN A 990 -64.40 60.34 -24.20
N ALA A 991 -63.55 61.35 -24.37
CA ALA A 991 -62.79 61.95 -23.28
C ALA A 991 -62.38 63.39 -23.61
N GLY A 992 -62.49 64.31 -22.65
CA GLY A 992 -62.03 65.71 -22.81
C GLY A 992 -62.69 66.45 -23.99
N GLY A 993 -63.96 66.14 -24.28
CA GLY A 993 -64.72 66.73 -25.40
C GLY A 993 -64.36 66.19 -26.80
N LYS A 994 -63.48 65.19 -26.89
CA LYS A 994 -63.10 64.53 -28.15
C LYS A 994 -63.61 63.08 -28.19
N VAL A 995 -63.71 62.54 -29.39
CA VAL A 995 -64.20 61.17 -29.65
C VAL A 995 -63.21 60.44 -30.55
N TRP A 996 -62.78 59.27 -30.13
CA TRP A 996 -61.95 58.34 -30.91
C TRP A 996 -62.71 57.04 -31.14
N GLY A 997 -62.44 56.36 -32.25
CA GLY A 997 -62.99 55.03 -32.50
C GLY A 997 -62.06 54.15 -33.31
N GLN A 998 -62.03 52.86 -32.99
CA GLN A 998 -61.17 51.87 -33.61
C GLN A 998 -61.91 50.52 -33.75
N LYS A 999 -61.33 49.62 -34.55
CA LYS A 999 -61.87 48.27 -34.81
C LYS A 999 -61.33 47.27 -33.80
N LEU A 1000 -62.19 46.34 -33.41
CA LEU A 1000 -61.87 45.23 -32.52
C LEU A 1000 -62.35 43.92 -33.16
N PHE A 1001 -61.55 42.87 -33.06
CA PHE A 1001 -61.89 41.56 -33.61
C PHE A 1001 -62.03 40.54 -32.49
N VAL A 1002 -63.21 39.92 -32.41
CA VAL A 1002 -63.52 38.83 -31.49
C VAL A 1002 -63.33 37.51 -32.24
N SER A 1003 -62.47 36.63 -31.73
CA SER A 1003 -62.21 35.29 -32.27
C SER A 1003 -62.65 34.23 -31.25
N ARG A 1004 -63.94 33.89 -31.24
CA ARG A 1004 -64.49 32.80 -30.44
C ARG A 1004 -64.73 31.54 -31.24
#